data_AF-A0A6I9YNM0-F1
#
_entry.id   AF-A0A6I9YNM0-F1
#
_cell.length_a   1.000
_cell.length_b   1.000
_cell.length_c   1.000
_cell.angle_alpha   90.00
_cell.angle_beta   90.00
_cell.angle_gamma   90.00
#
_symmetry.space_group_name_H-M   'P 1'
#
loop_
_entity.id
_entity.type
_entity.pdbx_description
1 polymer ?
#
loop_
_entity_poly.entity_id
_entity_poly.type
_entity_poly.pdbx_seq_one_letter_code
_entity_poly.pdbx_strand_id
1 'polypeptide(L)'
;MPTRIICRRFSGRSCKTPAFPKMETTKSFPRGEEESQNIHRRGQDPKLAVVRKAWKLSGYQLHYYPSVSQESKCLLRKDALQGSREGALLDFCSRTRCTQNTASILALPRLSRAKNVFLDLGSSKAFCTQASPRDSWLLSSIRNDKDEAYLKSLSNKKVARQFQKQRPEYASLCYNPEERCRRLLSAEESHFILQNVSMLKEYMKPKDIVNSFFRLSHLPADKHQAFKSSPRFPVLCQGVIKNIRLFGNAELIVLLKAFVALGVPPVHYMLKVVEDECVRRVEDLSLNQQLLVADLWRCLNCKVPQYLDAMLNDINVNWKDLSLTQLVQLVYIVGEGRKAPEELVKKLEASVLKHLHALNLEEVGIICLGFFKSQSNMSEPLLRKIGDKICGSLGDMSNFAIINVLKMFRGIHLDHLDFLKELGHVIPPRIPALSIPGIMHIAFACSSLHYCDEEILNAIAATVPSKAASCRTKDIAKLLWSFGTLNYHPPNEEEFYASLLEQLESRMFEYNKFPEHLITSLIGLAFVQRFPHDLLDYALSPEFIELSSICKHDLWKDFFTLDGTVGIECPGYTGSRLTTQSKREMAGKMRDYVLKQEFDVAWSLLEEVLGGPQFIKLHAVLPHIRSVDLEIRLDTNRKPLPFNSEGVAGERLELKKNGALLTDNIINRLLKGKPLSQSEESEKDQKRGEFHGLPIWKKMEFSDAEPGLETSADAKAEGRPSPINQEQQECVKLALQVTNRNQYRYHSKELLGLHAMKRRQLRQIGYVPVELPFWEWFPLLKCNREEQRKYLYQKVFER
;
A
#
# COMPACT_ATOMS: atom_id res chain seq x y z
N MET A 1 12.92 10.81 -9.06
CA MET A 1 11.72 10.28 -8.36
C MET A 1 12.19 9.44 -7.17
N PRO A 2 11.37 9.21 -6.12
CA PRO A 2 11.80 8.41 -4.98
C PRO A 2 12.09 6.95 -5.38
N THR A 3 13.14 6.37 -4.79
CA THR A 3 13.41 4.93 -4.82
C THR A 3 12.17 4.21 -4.30
N ARG A 4 11.42 3.53 -5.19
CA ARG A 4 10.19 2.85 -4.79
C ARG A 4 10.55 1.68 -3.88
N ILE A 5 10.16 1.78 -2.61
CA ILE A 5 9.99 0.63 -1.72
C ILE A 5 9.18 -0.41 -2.50
N ILE A 6 9.59 -1.69 -2.48
CA ILE A 6 8.74 -2.77 -2.99
C ILE A 6 7.60 -2.96 -1.99
N CYS A 7 6.58 -2.11 -2.09
CA CYS A 7 5.38 -2.13 -1.27
C CYS A 7 4.16 -1.95 -2.16
N ARG A 8 3.25 -2.93 -2.11
CA ARG A 8 2.03 -2.97 -2.92
C ARG A 8 1.03 -1.89 -2.46
N ARG A 9 1.09 -0.70 -3.07
CA ARG A 9 0.00 0.28 -3.07
C ARG A 9 -1.20 -0.30 -3.84
N PHE A 10 -2.14 -0.92 -3.14
CA PHE A 10 -3.42 -1.28 -3.74
C PHE A 10 -4.37 -0.08 -3.72
N SER A 11 -4.45 0.59 -4.88
CA SER A 11 -5.16 1.85 -5.19
C SER A 11 -4.69 3.11 -4.42
N GLY A 12 -4.58 4.28 -5.06
CA GLY A 12 -4.81 4.57 -6.48
C GLY A 12 -4.23 5.89 -7.00
N ARG A 13 -4.12 5.96 -8.33
CA ARG A 13 -3.68 7.08 -9.20
C ARG A 13 -2.26 7.65 -8.99
N SER A 14 -1.76 8.24 -10.08
CA SER A 14 -0.50 8.98 -10.15
C SER A 14 -0.76 10.46 -9.87
N CYS A 15 0.08 11.09 -9.06
CA CYS A 15 0.02 12.51 -8.79
C CYS A 15 0.65 13.30 -9.95
N LYS A 16 -0.12 14.21 -10.57
CA LYS A 16 0.43 15.44 -11.15
C LYS A 16 0.22 16.55 -10.12
N THR A 17 1.26 17.29 -9.77
CA THR A 17 1.16 18.45 -8.88
C THR A 17 0.51 19.62 -9.61
N PRO A 18 -0.59 20.21 -9.11
CA PRO A 18 -1.01 21.54 -9.53
C PRO A 18 -0.03 22.57 -9.00
N ALA A 19 0.25 23.62 -9.78
CA ALA A 19 0.95 24.80 -9.28
C ALA A 19 -0.03 25.68 -8.51
N PHE A 20 0.32 26.09 -7.29
CA PHE A 20 -0.41 27.12 -6.55
C PHE A 20 0.21 28.50 -6.84
N PRO A 21 -0.59 29.56 -7.00
CA PRO A 21 -0.09 30.91 -7.14
C PRO A 21 0.54 31.39 -5.82
N LYS A 22 1.56 32.24 -5.90
CA LYS A 22 2.08 32.96 -4.74
C LYS A 22 1.05 34.02 -4.30
N MET A 23 0.75 34.07 -3.01
CA MET A 23 0.09 35.21 -2.39
C MET A 23 1.13 35.91 -1.52
N GLU A 24 1.42 37.17 -1.82
CA GLU A 24 2.41 37.96 -1.08
C GLU A 24 1.76 38.56 0.17
N THR A 25 2.43 38.41 1.32
CA THR A 25 2.10 39.11 2.57
C THR A 25 3.39 39.63 3.19
N THR A 26 3.38 40.92 3.55
CA THR A 26 4.54 41.69 3.99
C THR A 26 4.82 41.54 5.48
N LYS A 27 6.07 41.82 5.88
CA LYS A 27 6.58 41.66 7.25
C LYS A 27 6.01 42.71 8.21
N SER A 28 5.78 42.31 9.45
CA SER A 28 6.27 43.05 10.62
C SER A 28 6.42 42.14 11.84
N PHE A 29 7.43 42.42 12.67
CA PHE A 29 7.66 41.80 13.99
C PHE A 29 8.16 42.92 14.93
N PRO A 30 7.45 43.22 16.03
CA PRO A 30 8.01 43.97 17.16
C PRO A 30 8.93 43.08 18.01
N ARG A 31 9.66 43.71 18.93
CA ARG A 31 10.68 43.08 19.80
C ARG A 31 10.41 43.45 21.25
N GLY A 32 10.70 42.52 22.17
CA GLY A 32 10.60 42.70 23.62
C GLY A 32 10.02 41.44 24.27
N GLU A 33 10.34 41.11 25.52
CA GLU A 33 11.51 41.51 26.33
C GLU A 33 11.69 40.45 27.44
N GLU A 34 12.78 40.49 28.21
CA GLU A 34 13.06 39.45 29.21
C GLU A 34 12.35 39.75 30.55
N GLU A 35 11.78 38.71 31.18
CA GLU A 35 11.69 38.69 32.64
C GLU A 35 11.81 37.25 33.17
N SER A 36 12.35 37.09 34.38
CA SER A 36 12.79 35.79 34.89
C SER A 36 12.56 35.65 36.40
N GLN A 37 12.11 34.48 36.85
CA GLN A 37 12.00 34.15 38.27
C GLN A 37 12.46 32.71 38.55
N ASN A 38 13.35 32.57 39.53
CA ASN A 38 13.86 31.30 40.04
C ASN A 38 13.09 30.88 41.30
N ILE A 39 12.88 29.56 41.50
CA ILE A 39 12.63 28.98 42.83
C ILE A 39 13.53 27.75 43.03
N HIS A 40 14.18 27.67 44.20
CA HIS A 40 15.16 26.65 44.57
C HIS A 40 14.62 25.65 45.62
N ARG A 41 15.03 24.37 45.48
CA ARG A 41 15.32 23.32 46.50
C ARG A 41 15.71 22.05 45.71
N ARG A 42 16.83 21.32 45.86
CA ARG A 42 17.78 21.03 46.97
C ARG A 42 17.07 20.28 48.12
N GLY A 43 17.33 18.98 48.40
CA GLY A 43 18.14 17.94 47.72
C GLY A 43 17.51 16.53 47.97
N GLN A 44 18.19 15.38 47.95
CA GLN A 44 19.61 15.00 47.77
C GLN A 44 19.70 13.64 46.99
N ASP A 45 20.74 12.81 47.22
CA ASP A 45 21.06 11.50 46.58
C ASP A 45 21.80 10.62 47.63
N PRO A 46 21.83 9.26 47.60
CA PRO A 46 22.81 8.58 46.74
C PRO A 46 22.41 7.20 46.15
N LYS A 47 22.61 7.06 44.84
CA LYS A 47 23.28 5.92 44.14
C LYS A 47 22.79 4.48 44.36
N LEU A 48 22.32 3.86 43.27
CA LEU A 48 22.89 2.60 42.76
C LEU A 48 22.75 2.56 41.23
N ALA A 49 23.73 2.00 40.52
CA ALA A 49 23.95 2.30 39.09
C ALA A 49 23.80 1.10 38.16
N VAL A 50 22.95 1.23 37.12
CA VAL A 50 22.93 0.37 35.94
C VAL A 50 22.88 1.24 34.68
N VAL A 51 23.99 1.33 33.96
CA VAL A 51 24.16 2.31 32.86
C VAL A 51 23.63 1.77 31.53
N ARG A 52 22.31 1.80 31.33
CA ARG A 52 21.71 1.71 29.98
C ARG A 52 21.85 3.05 29.25
N LYS A 53 22.97 3.26 28.55
CA LYS A 53 23.17 4.42 27.66
C LYS A 53 22.22 4.34 26.46
N ALA A 54 21.07 5.00 26.53
CA ALA A 54 20.19 5.19 25.39
C ALA A 54 20.81 6.20 24.40
N TRP A 55 21.14 5.76 23.18
CA TRP A 55 21.69 6.63 22.14
C TRP A 55 20.57 7.47 21.49
N LYS A 56 20.25 8.63 22.08
CA LYS A 56 19.48 9.67 21.40
C LYS A 56 20.33 10.29 20.28
N LEU A 57 20.25 9.73 19.07
CA LEU A 57 20.58 10.48 17.86
C LEU A 57 19.57 11.63 17.72
N SER A 58 20.08 12.83 17.37
CA SER A 58 19.24 14.00 17.14
C SER A 58 18.31 13.77 15.95
N GLY A 59 17.03 14.08 16.12
CA GLY A 59 16.01 13.85 15.09
C GLY A 59 16.27 14.71 13.85
N TYR A 60 16.74 14.09 12.76
CA TYR A 60 16.93 14.77 11.49
C TYR A 60 15.58 14.94 10.79
N GLN A 61 15.06 16.17 10.78
CA GLN A 61 13.76 16.48 10.20
C GLN A 61 13.79 16.32 8.67
N LEU A 62 12.73 15.75 8.10
CA LEU A 62 12.62 15.44 6.68
C LEU A 62 12.34 16.70 5.84
N HIS A 63 13.38 17.52 5.64
CA HIS A 63 13.30 18.70 4.77
C HIS A 63 13.19 18.30 3.29
N TYR A 64 11.95 18.22 2.81
CA TYR A 64 11.65 18.27 1.38
C TYR A 64 12.04 19.63 0.80
N TYR A 65 13.25 19.73 0.25
CA TYR A 65 13.62 20.86 -0.59
C TYR A 65 12.89 20.77 -1.94
N PRO A 66 12.11 21.79 -2.35
CA PRO A 66 11.68 21.93 -3.72
C PRO A 66 12.92 22.22 -4.59
N SER A 67 13.09 21.49 -5.68
CA SER A 67 14.19 21.73 -6.62
C SER A 67 14.05 23.10 -7.27
N VAL A 68 15.02 23.99 -7.05
CA VAL A 68 15.11 25.28 -7.76
C VAL A 68 15.35 25.01 -9.25
N SER A 69 14.41 25.41 -10.10
CA SER A 69 14.59 25.40 -11.54
C SER A 69 15.44 26.59 -11.98
N GLN A 70 16.66 26.34 -12.47
CA GLN A 70 17.37 27.35 -13.26
C GLN A 70 16.66 27.53 -14.61
N GLU A 71 16.17 28.73 -14.87
CA GLU A 71 15.57 29.09 -16.14
C GLU A 71 16.66 29.40 -17.18
N SER A 72 16.95 28.42 -18.04
CA SER A 72 17.73 28.66 -19.27
C SER A 72 16.91 29.53 -20.22
N LYS A 73 17.23 30.82 -20.26
CA LYS A 73 16.60 31.82 -21.14
C LYS A 73 16.65 31.38 -22.60
N CYS A 74 15.49 31.35 -23.26
CA CYS A 74 15.41 31.29 -24.71
C CYS A 74 14.74 32.57 -25.22
N LEU A 75 15.37 33.22 -26.21
CA LEU A 75 14.97 34.56 -26.68
C LEU A 75 13.81 34.47 -27.68
N LEU A 76 12.63 34.95 -27.27
CA LEU A 76 11.55 35.25 -28.21
C LEU A 76 11.59 36.72 -28.61
N ARG A 77 11.86 36.95 -29.91
CA ARG A 77 11.80 38.26 -30.54
C ARG A 77 10.33 38.68 -30.67
N LYS A 78 10.01 39.93 -30.33
CA LYS A 78 8.72 40.52 -30.70
C LYS A 78 8.70 40.76 -32.21
N ASP A 79 7.54 40.54 -32.82
CA ASP A 79 6.97 41.46 -33.82
C ASP A 79 5.44 41.48 -33.63
N ALA A 80 4.76 42.45 -34.23
CA ALA A 80 3.44 42.93 -33.79
C ALA A 80 2.39 42.98 -34.91
N LEU A 81 1.26 43.65 -34.61
CA LEU A 81 0.08 43.93 -35.45
C LEU A 81 -0.99 42.80 -35.52
N GLN A 82 -2.29 43.08 -35.68
CA GLN A 82 -3.23 43.92 -34.88
C GLN A 82 -4.64 43.85 -35.50
N GLY A 83 -5.65 43.44 -34.73
CA GLY A 83 -7.06 43.43 -35.14
C GLY A 83 -7.46 42.24 -36.06
N SER A 84 -8.75 41.98 -36.32
CA SER A 84 -9.98 42.49 -35.68
C SER A 84 -11.20 41.63 -36.08
N ARG A 85 -12.15 41.41 -35.14
CA ARG A 85 -13.58 41.02 -35.33
C ARG A 85 -13.93 39.72 -36.10
N GLU A 86 -14.58 38.74 -35.45
CA GLU A 86 -16.06 38.50 -35.38
C GLU A 86 -16.69 38.01 -36.70
N GLY A 87 -17.46 36.89 -36.69
CA GLY A 87 -18.18 36.45 -37.92
C GLY A 87 -18.64 34.97 -38.03
N ALA A 88 -19.42 34.49 -37.07
CA ALA A 88 -20.47 33.44 -37.15
C ALA A 88 -20.62 32.45 -38.37
N LEU A 89 -20.92 31.19 -37.99
CA LEU A 89 -22.00 30.29 -38.49
C LEU A 89 -21.83 29.28 -39.68
N LEU A 90 -22.49 28.12 -39.43
CA LEU A 90 -23.13 27.11 -40.31
C LEU A 90 -22.35 25.88 -40.87
N ASP A 91 -22.99 24.71 -40.68
CA ASP A 91 -22.68 23.40 -41.26
C ASP A 91 -23.10 23.28 -42.74
N PHE A 92 -22.52 22.32 -43.48
CA PHE A 92 -23.29 21.43 -44.37
C PHE A 92 -22.54 20.10 -44.66
N CYS A 93 -23.28 19.04 -45.05
CA CYS A 93 -22.76 17.66 -45.19
C CYS A 93 -22.93 17.02 -46.59
N SER A 94 -21.85 16.44 -47.13
CA SER A 94 -21.81 15.32 -48.10
C SER A 94 -20.36 14.76 -48.17
N ARG A 95 -20.08 13.45 -48.09
CA ARG A 95 -20.27 12.34 -49.06
C ARG A 95 -19.62 12.66 -50.44
N THR A 96 -18.72 11.86 -51.02
CA THR A 96 -18.40 10.42 -50.80
C THR A 96 -17.03 10.02 -51.39
N ARG A 97 -16.42 8.92 -50.89
CA ARG A 97 -15.47 7.93 -51.53
C ARG A 97 -14.40 8.43 -52.53
N CYS A 98 -13.11 8.06 -52.50
CA CYS A 98 -12.24 7.19 -51.68
C CYS A 98 -10.76 7.62 -52.00
N THR A 99 -9.62 6.89 -51.87
CA THR A 99 -9.26 5.47 -51.58
C THR A 99 -7.79 5.37 -51.13
N GLN A 100 -7.44 4.28 -50.42
CA GLN A 100 -6.07 3.76 -50.13
C GLN A 100 -5.08 4.59 -49.27
N ASN A 101 -4.40 3.85 -48.37
CA ASN A 101 -3.04 3.97 -47.78
C ASN A 101 -2.34 5.36 -47.75
N THR A 102 -1.65 5.77 -46.67
CA THR A 102 -0.72 4.96 -45.85
C THR A 102 -0.56 5.53 -44.42
N ALA A 103 0.15 4.82 -43.55
CA ALA A 103 0.31 5.08 -42.11
C ALA A 103 0.72 6.52 -41.70
N SER A 104 0.03 7.05 -40.69
CA SER A 104 0.66 7.81 -39.61
C SER A 104 -0.18 7.91 -38.33
N ILE A 105 0.56 7.98 -37.23
CA ILE A 105 0.22 8.31 -35.84
C ILE A 105 -1.01 9.22 -35.67
N LEU A 106 -1.97 8.85 -34.79
CA LEU A 106 -2.64 9.80 -33.88
C LEU A 106 -3.46 9.15 -32.74
N ALA A 107 -3.88 10.01 -31.81
CA ALA A 107 -4.50 9.79 -30.50
C ALA A 107 -5.59 8.70 -30.36
N LEU A 108 -5.55 8.00 -29.22
CA LEU A 108 -6.60 7.09 -28.73
C LEU A 108 -7.76 7.91 -28.08
N PRO A 109 -9.01 7.85 -28.57
CA PRO A 109 -10.12 8.66 -28.05
C PRO A 109 -10.70 8.20 -26.70
N ARG A 110 -11.39 9.11 -26.00
CA ARG A 110 -12.19 8.80 -24.80
C ARG A 110 -13.57 8.21 -25.16
N LEU A 111 -13.67 6.89 -25.27
CA LEU A 111 -14.95 6.15 -25.32
C LEU A 111 -14.81 4.81 -24.56
N SER A 112 -15.87 4.20 -24.03
CA SER A 112 -17.14 4.73 -23.51
C SER A 112 -17.67 3.75 -22.45
N ARG A 113 -18.62 4.17 -21.61
CA ARG A 113 -19.06 3.39 -20.44
C ARG A 113 -20.10 2.33 -20.83
N ALA A 114 -19.63 1.20 -21.33
CA ALA A 114 -20.49 0.06 -21.69
C ALA A 114 -21.40 -0.35 -20.50
N LYS A 115 -22.68 -0.57 -20.80
CA LYS A 115 -23.67 -1.08 -19.83
C LYS A 115 -23.62 -2.60 -19.86
N ASN A 116 -23.50 -3.25 -18.70
CA ASN A 116 -23.71 -4.70 -18.61
C ASN A 116 -25.21 -4.98 -18.78
N VAL A 117 -25.63 -5.29 -20.00
CA VAL A 117 -26.90 -5.95 -20.29
C VAL A 117 -26.75 -7.42 -19.92
N PHE A 118 -27.65 -7.95 -19.09
CA PHE A 118 -27.77 -9.40 -18.92
C PHE A 118 -28.36 -9.99 -20.20
N LEU A 119 -27.69 -10.99 -20.76
CA LEU A 119 -28.33 -11.96 -21.65
C LEU A 119 -28.15 -13.35 -21.04
N ASP A 120 -29.28 -14.01 -20.86
CA ASP A 120 -29.37 -15.41 -20.46
C ASP A 120 -29.40 -16.27 -21.73
N LEU A 121 -28.54 -17.29 -21.78
CA LEU A 121 -28.65 -18.34 -22.79
C LEU A 121 -27.91 -19.60 -22.31
N GLY A 122 -28.67 -20.61 -21.89
CA GLY A 122 -28.12 -21.91 -21.57
C GLY A 122 -28.01 -22.80 -22.81
N SER A 123 -26.87 -23.47 -22.97
CA SER A 123 -26.84 -24.82 -23.54
C SER A 123 -25.63 -25.59 -23.03
N SER A 124 -25.86 -26.78 -22.48
CA SER A 124 -24.81 -27.74 -22.19
C SER A 124 -24.63 -28.64 -23.40
N LYS A 125 -23.37 -28.82 -23.83
CA LYS A 125 -22.91 -30.05 -24.48
C LYS A 125 -21.42 -30.19 -24.23
N ALA A 126 -21.02 -31.35 -23.72
CA ALA A 126 -19.65 -31.64 -23.32
C ALA A 126 -18.83 -32.24 -24.47
N PHE A 127 -17.51 -32.14 -24.36
CA PHE A 127 -16.63 -33.24 -24.71
C PHE A 127 -15.85 -33.63 -23.45
N CYS A 128 -15.97 -34.90 -23.06
CA CYS A 128 -15.19 -35.50 -21.99
C CYS A 128 -14.10 -36.36 -22.62
N THR A 129 -12.86 -36.24 -22.14
CA THR A 129 -11.79 -37.16 -22.54
C THR A 129 -10.98 -37.57 -21.32
N GLN A 130 -11.33 -38.74 -20.78
CA GLN A 130 -10.61 -39.55 -19.76
C GLN A 130 -10.41 -38.91 -18.37
N ALA A 131 -10.89 -39.63 -17.34
CA ALA A 131 -10.79 -39.24 -15.94
C ALA A 131 -9.61 -39.92 -15.23
N SER A 132 -9.04 -39.25 -14.23
CA SER A 132 -8.06 -39.79 -13.29
C SER A 132 -8.67 -39.79 -11.87
N PRO A 133 -8.43 -40.81 -11.03
CA PRO A 133 -9.19 -40.98 -9.78
C PRO A 133 -8.73 -40.03 -8.65
N ARG A 134 -9.14 -38.75 -8.70
CA ARG A 134 -8.95 -37.77 -7.60
C ARG A 134 -10.18 -36.92 -7.22
N ASP A 135 -11.25 -36.90 -8.01
CA ASP A 135 -12.33 -35.90 -7.85
C ASP A 135 -13.37 -36.16 -6.74
N SER A 136 -13.27 -37.27 -6.00
CA SER A 136 -14.29 -37.68 -5.01
C SER A 136 -14.45 -36.71 -3.81
N TRP A 137 -13.50 -35.81 -3.57
CA TRP A 137 -13.53 -34.84 -2.47
C TRP A 137 -14.11 -33.45 -2.81
N LEU A 138 -14.41 -33.15 -4.09
CA LEU A 138 -14.70 -31.77 -4.51
C LEU A 138 -16.13 -31.27 -4.23
N LEU A 139 -17.11 -32.16 -4.01
CA LEU A 139 -18.54 -31.76 -3.96
C LEU A 139 -19.07 -31.33 -2.58
N SER A 140 -18.40 -31.69 -1.48
CA SER A 140 -18.92 -31.50 -0.11
C SER A 140 -18.66 -30.08 0.43
N SER A 141 -17.42 -29.60 0.36
CA SER A 141 -16.98 -28.36 1.02
C SER A 141 -17.62 -27.08 0.46
N ILE A 142 -18.03 -27.07 -0.80
CA ILE A 142 -18.51 -25.88 -1.53
C ILE A 142 -19.79 -25.27 -0.94
N ARG A 143 -20.57 -26.04 -0.14
CA ARG A 143 -21.79 -25.53 0.50
C ARG A 143 -21.53 -24.66 1.74
N ASN A 144 -20.52 -24.98 2.56
CA ASN A 144 -20.33 -24.32 3.87
C ASN A 144 -19.66 -22.94 3.76
N ASP A 145 -18.76 -22.77 2.79
CA ASP A 145 -17.86 -21.61 2.68
C ASP A 145 -18.60 -20.28 2.43
N LYS A 146 -19.76 -20.34 1.76
CA LYS A 146 -20.60 -19.15 1.47
C LYS A 146 -21.24 -18.58 2.73
N ASP A 147 -21.74 -19.45 3.61
CA ASP A 147 -22.42 -19.04 4.83
C ASP A 147 -21.42 -18.57 5.88
N GLU A 148 -20.25 -19.20 6.01
CA GLU A 148 -19.21 -18.71 6.92
C GLU A 148 -18.65 -17.35 6.48
N ALA A 149 -18.43 -17.14 5.18
CA ALA A 149 -18.04 -15.83 4.64
C ALA A 149 -19.11 -14.76 4.87
N TYR A 150 -20.40 -15.12 4.78
CA TYR A 150 -21.52 -14.23 5.10
C TYR A 150 -21.56 -13.88 6.61
N LEU A 151 -21.36 -14.85 7.49
CA LEU A 151 -21.32 -14.66 8.94
C LEU A 151 -20.10 -13.84 9.39
N LYS A 152 -18.89 -14.11 8.88
CA LYS A 152 -17.68 -13.27 9.08
C LYS A 152 -17.90 -11.85 8.58
N SER A 153 -18.60 -11.65 7.46
CA SER A 153 -19.01 -10.33 6.96
C SER A 153 -19.97 -9.62 7.92
N LEU A 154 -21.01 -10.31 8.39
CA LEU A 154 -22.03 -9.76 9.28
C LEU A 154 -21.44 -9.38 10.66
N SER A 155 -20.54 -10.19 11.21
CA SER A 155 -19.84 -9.92 12.47
C SER A 155 -19.01 -8.62 12.40
N ASN A 156 -18.15 -8.48 11.38
CA ASN A 156 -17.35 -7.26 11.18
C ASN A 156 -18.22 -5.99 11.03
N LYS A 157 -19.42 -6.11 10.44
CA LYS A 157 -20.38 -4.99 10.32
C LYS A 157 -21.03 -4.60 11.65
N LYS A 158 -21.20 -5.53 12.59
CA LYS A 158 -21.70 -5.24 13.95
C LYS A 158 -20.63 -4.54 14.79
N VAL A 159 -19.39 -5.04 14.78
CA VAL A 159 -18.26 -4.41 15.51
C VAL A 159 -18.05 -2.97 15.04
N ALA A 160 -18.08 -2.73 13.72
CA ALA A 160 -17.91 -1.41 13.13
C ALA A 160 -19.00 -0.37 13.46
N ARG A 161 -20.06 -0.73 14.19
CA ARG A 161 -21.12 0.19 14.66
C ARG A 161 -21.14 0.40 16.17
N GLN A 162 -20.26 -0.25 16.95
CA GLN A 162 -20.28 -0.12 18.41
C GLN A 162 -19.97 1.31 18.91
N PHE A 163 -19.26 2.12 18.11
CA PHE A 163 -19.06 3.54 18.41
C PHE A 163 -20.38 4.33 18.52
N GLN A 164 -21.43 3.92 17.77
CA GLN A 164 -22.75 4.56 17.80
C GLN A 164 -23.48 4.37 19.13
N LYS A 165 -22.94 3.54 20.05
CA LYS A 165 -23.42 3.38 21.44
C LYS A 165 -22.63 4.21 22.47
N GLN A 166 -21.50 4.81 22.09
CA GLN A 166 -20.60 5.51 23.03
C GLN A 166 -21.14 6.87 23.50
N ARG A 167 -22.15 7.42 22.81
CA ARG A 167 -22.78 8.71 23.14
C ARG A 167 -24.28 8.68 22.77
N PRO A 168 -25.19 9.25 23.58
CA PRO A 168 -26.62 9.25 23.29
C PRO A 168 -27.01 10.03 22.03
N GLU A 169 -26.24 11.05 21.64
CA GLU A 169 -26.56 11.93 20.50
C GLU A 169 -26.59 11.16 19.16
N TYR A 170 -25.89 10.02 19.05
CA TYR A 170 -25.93 9.13 17.88
C TYR A 170 -27.34 8.55 17.63
N ALA A 171 -28.24 8.48 18.62
CA ALA A 171 -29.62 8.04 18.40
C ALA A 171 -30.41 8.93 17.41
N SER A 172 -29.97 10.19 17.24
CA SER A 172 -30.53 11.11 16.23
C SER A 172 -29.95 10.92 14.81
N LEU A 173 -28.86 10.16 14.67
CA LEU A 173 -28.05 10.01 13.45
C LEU A 173 -27.99 8.57 12.91
N CYS A 174 -28.40 7.59 13.72
CA CYS A 174 -28.14 6.16 13.50
C CYS A 174 -29.39 5.33 13.84
N TYR A 175 -29.57 4.18 13.18
CA TYR A 175 -30.64 3.24 13.53
C TYR A 175 -30.19 2.28 14.65
N ASN A 176 -30.80 2.42 15.82
CA ASN A 176 -30.60 1.50 16.94
C ASN A 176 -31.56 0.29 16.86
N PRO A 177 -31.07 -0.95 16.71
CA PRO A 177 -31.93 -2.14 16.72
C PRO A 177 -32.49 -2.50 18.11
N GLU A 178 -31.90 -1.96 19.18
CA GLU A 178 -32.30 -2.23 20.57
C GLU A 178 -33.43 -1.29 21.05
N GLU A 179 -33.78 -0.28 20.24
CA GLU A 179 -35.04 0.49 20.34
C GLU A 179 -36.26 -0.25 19.79
N ARG A 180 -36.12 -1.49 19.32
CA ARG A 180 -37.27 -2.37 19.00
C ARG A 180 -38.19 -2.41 20.23
N CYS A 181 -39.41 -1.90 20.07
CA CYS A 181 -40.23 -1.50 21.21
C CYS A 181 -40.54 -2.68 22.15
N ARG A 182 -40.66 -2.38 23.45
CA ARG A 182 -40.75 -3.36 24.57
C ARG A 182 -42.01 -4.24 24.57
N ARG A 183 -42.85 -4.15 23.53
CA ARG A 183 -44.06 -4.95 23.30
C ARG A 183 -44.03 -5.49 21.86
N LEU A 184 -43.98 -6.81 21.73
CA LEU A 184 -44.16 -7.50 20.45
C LEU A 184 -45.63 -7.42 20.00
N LEU A 185 -45.86 -7.43 18.69
CA LEU A 185 -47.20 -7.46 18.10
C LEU A 185 -47.85 -8.84 18.30
N SER A 186 -49.09 -8.89 18.78
CA SER A 186 -49.84 -10.13 18.97
C SER A 186 -50.24 -10.77 17.63
N ALA A 187 -50.62 -12.06 17.67
CA ALA A 187 -51.12 -12.77 16.49
C ALA A 187 -52.42 -12.15 15.95
N GLU A 188 -53.31 -11.73 16.85
CA GLU A 188 -54.60 -11.10 16.54
C GLU A 188 -54.42 -9.69 15.97
N GLU A 189 -53.58 -8.85 16.59
CA GLU A 189 -53.25 -7.51 16.08
C GLU A 189 -52.63 -7.59 14.68
N SER A 190 -51.74 -8.57 14.46
CA SER A 190 -51.17 -8.88 13.15
C SER A 190 -52.24 -9.29 12.13
N HIS A 191 -53.12 -10.25 12.50
CA HIS A 191 -54.19 -10.71 11.62
C HIS A 191 -55.11 -9.55 11.21
N PHE A 192 -55.51 -8.70 12.16
CA PHE A 192 -56.36 -7.54 11.91
C PHE A 192 -55.72 -6.53 10.94
N ILE A 193 -54.43 -6.19 11.10
CA ILE A 193 -53.71 -5.33 10.13
C ILE A 193 -53.71 -5.98 8.75
N LEU A 194 -53.38 -7.27 8.68
CA LEU A 194 -53.30 -8.03 7.44
C LEU A 194 -54.68 -8.19 6.76
N GLN A 195 -55.76 -8.27 7.53
CA GLN A 195 -57.13 -8.25 7.03
C GLN A 195 -57.51 -6.86 6.47
N ASN A 196 -57.20 -5.78 7.19
CA ASN A 196 -57.45 -4.42 6.71
C ASN A 196 -56.70 -4.09 5.41
N VAL A 197 -55.44 -4.52 5.28
CA VAL A 197 -54.66 -4.47 4.02
C VAL A 197 -55.33 -5.27 2.89
N SER A 198 -56.08 -6.32 3.22
CA SER A 198 -56.79 -7.17 2.26
C SER A 198 -58.13 -6.56 1.82
N MET A 199 -58.79 -5.79 2.69
CA MET A 199 -60.05 -5.09 2.42
C MET A 199 -59.83 -3.76 1.69
N LEU A 200 -58.85 -2.97 2.13
CA LEU A 200 -58.66 -1.57 1.70
C LEU A 200 -57.64 -1.39 0.57
N LYS A 201 -57.21 -2.48 -0.10
CA LYS A 201 -56.07 -2.57 -1.05
C LYS A 201 -55.79 -1.32 -1.89
N GLU A 202 -56.82 -0.75 -2.51
CA GLU A 202 -56.71 0.39 -3.44
C GLU A 202 -57.08 1.74 -2.82
N TYR A 203 -57.66 1.74 -1.61
CA TYR A 203 -58.14 2.90 -0.86
C TYR A 203 -57.28 3.25 0.36
N MET A 204 -56.24 2.48 0.67
CA MET A 204 -55.30 2.77 1.76
C MET A 204 -54.62 4.13 1.55
N LYS A 205 -54.78 5.05 2.51
CA LYS A 205 -54.12 6.36 2.47
C LYS A 205 -52.63 6.19 2.81
N PRO A 206 -51.75 7.15 2.45
CA PRO A 206 -50.32 7.10 2.78
C PRO A 206 -50.06 6.77 4.27
N LYS A 207 -50.79 7.42 5.19
CA LYS A 207 -50.69 7.18 6.64
C LYS A 207 -51.04 5.75 7.05
N ASP A 208 -52.01 5.12 6.39
CA ASP A 208 -52.44 3.74 6.70
C ASP A 208 -51.36 2.73 6.29
N ILE A 209 -50.68 2.98 5.16
CA ILE A 209 -49.56 2.17 4.65
C ILE A 209 -48.35 2.28 5.60
N VAL A 210 -47.99 3.49 6.01
CA VAL A 210 -46.89 3.77 6.96
C VAL A 210 -47.18 3.13 8.32
N ASN A 211 -48.40 3.31 8.86
CA ASN A 211 -48.82 2.69 10.11
C ASN A 211 -48.82 1.15 10.03
N SER A 212 -49.26 0.58 8.91
CA SER A 212 -49.23 -0.88 8.69
C SER A 212 -47.80 -1.41 8.73
N PHE A 213 -46.87 -0.81 7.99
CA PHE A 213 -45.45 -1.19 8.03
C PHE A 213 -44.84 -0.99 9.43
N PHE A 214 -45.13 0.14 10.09
CA PHE A 214 -44.65 0.42 11.45
C PHE A 214 -45.12 -0.63 12.45
N ARG A 215 -46.41 -0.96 12.49
CA ARG A 215 -46.94 -1.99 13.40
C ARG A 215 -46.39 -3.37 13.06
N LEU A 216 -46.37 -3.77 11.79
CA LEU A 216 -45.83 -5.07 11.36
C LEU A 216 -44.32 -5.20 11.63
N SER A 217 -43.57 -4.09 11.72
CA SER A 217 -42.15 -4.13 12.12
C SER A 217 -41.89 -4.64 13.55
N HIS A 218 -42.93 -4.68 14.39
CA HIS A 218 -42.91 -5.24 15.74
C HIS A 218 -43.30 -6.73 15.80
N LEU A 219 -43.40 -7.40 14.65
CA LEU A 219 -43.58 -8.86 14.59
C LEU A 219 -42.38 -9.61 15.19
N PRO A 220 -42.61 -10.76 15.85
CA PRO A 220 -41.57 -11.74 16.15
C PRO A 220 -40.79 -12.17 14.90
N ALA A 221 -39.48 -12.41 15.04
CA ALA A 221 -38.55 -12.57 13.92
C ALA A 221 -38.82 -13.84 13.08
N ASP A 222 -39.29 -14.92 13.71
CA ASP A 222 -39.82 -16.14 13.08
C ASP A 222 -40.94 -15.84 12.08
N LYS A 223 -41.81 -14.86 12.38
CA LYS A 223 -42.97 -14.50 11.55
C LYS A 223 -42.61 -13.58 10.39
N HIS A 224 -41.39 -13.02 10.35
CA HIS A 224 -40.97 -12.09 9.29
C HIS A 224 -40.97 -12.76 7.92
N GLN A 225 -40.53 -14.02 7.83
CA GLN A 225 -40.51 -14.73 6.55
C GLN A 225 -41.93 -15.08 6.08
N ALA A 226 -42.78 -15.59 6.98
CA ALA A 226 -44.18 -15.87 6.68
C ALA A 226 -44.96 -14.62 6.22
N PHE A 227 -44.69 -13.45 6.83
CA PHE A 227 -45.26 -12.19 6.37
C PHE A 227 -44.76 -11.78 4.98
N LYS A 228 -43.44 -11.83 4.72
CA LYS A 228 -42.86 -11.47 3.41
C LYS A 228 -43.31 -12.39 2.27
N SER A 229 -43.63 -13.66 2.57
CA SER A 229 -44.25 -14.61 1.64
C SER A 229 -45.77 -14.46 1.51
N SER A 230 -46.43 -13.62 2.32
CA SER A 230 -47.88 -13.40 2.24
C SER A 230 -48.23 -12.48 1.06
N PRO A 231 -49.32 -12.72 0.29
CA PRO A 231 -49.74 -11.85 -0.82
C PRO A 231 -50.04 -10.40 -0.41
N ARG A 232 -50.14 -10.13 0.89
CA ARG A 232 -50.34 -8.80 1.49
C ARG A 232 -49.09 -7.94 1.53
N PHE A 233 -47.90 -8.54 1.56
CA PHE A 233 -46.64 -7.80 1.51
C PHE A 233 -46.43 -7.11 0.14
N PRO A 234 -46.63 -7.79 -1.01
CA PRO A 234 -46.68 -7.12 -2.32
C PRO A 234 -47.72 -6.00 -2.42
N VAL A 235 -48.91 -6.14 -1.83
CA VAL A 235 -49.94 -5.07 -1.79
C VAL A 235 -49.41 -3.83 -1.06
N LEU A 236 -48.83 -3.99 0.14
CA LEU A 236 -48.22 -2.89 0.89
C LEU A 236 -47.05 -2.24 0.13
N CYS A 237 -46.19 -3.05 -0.50
CA CYS A 237 -45.08 -2.56 -1.32
C CYS A 237 -45.57 -1.76 -2.54
N GLN A 238 -46.63 -2.22 -3.21
CA GLN A 238 -47.23 -1.48 -4.32
C GLN A 238 -47.94 -0.21 -3.84
N GLY A 239 -48.52 -0.22 -2.63
CA GLY A 239 -49.04 0.97 -1.95
C GLY A 239 -47.95 2.03 -1.74
N VAL A 240 -46.77 1.64 -1.27
CA VAL A 240 -45.61 2.54 -1.14
C VAL A 240 -45.19 3.11 -2.50
N ILE A 241 -45.14 2.30 -3.55
CA ILE A 241 -44.76 2.76 -4.89
C ILE A 241 -45.79 3.74 -5.46
N LYS A 242 -47.10 3.41 -5.39
CA LYS A 242 -48.19 4.29 -5.85
C LYS A 242 -48.18 5.65 -5.11
N ASN A 243 -47.86 5.65 -3.82
CA ASN A 243 -47.95 6.84 -2.95
C ASN A 243 -46.59 7.54 -2.68
N ILE A 244 -45.49 7.14 -3.35
CA ILE A 244 -44.12 7.51 -2.91
C ILE A 244 -43.88 9.03 -2.76
N ARG A 245 -44.48 9.84 -3.64
CA ARG A 245 -44.39 11.31 -3.61
C ARG A 245 -45.28 11.96 -2.55
N LEU A 246 -46.28 11.25 -2.02
CA LEU A 246 -47.27 11.76 -1.07
C LEU A 246 -46.84 11.59 0.40
N PHE A 247 -45.85 10.74 0.68
CA PHE A 247 -45.29 10.62 2.04
C PHE A 247 -44.49 11.85 2.44
N GLY A 248 -44.58 12.26 3.70
CA GLY A 248 -43.66 13.23 4.31
C GLY A 248 -42.28 12.63 4.64
N ASN A 249 -41.27 13.48 4.87
CA ASN A 249 -39.90 13.02 5.14
C ASN A 249 -39.80 12.14 6.40
N ALA A 250 -40.59 12.42 7.43
CA ALA A 250 -40.71 11.56 8.62
C ALA A 250 -41.34 10.19 8.30
N GLU A 251 -42.35 10.15 7.42
CA GLU A 251 -43.04 8.91 7.03
C GLU A 251 -42.13 7.99 6.20
N LEU A 252 -41.31 8.56 5.29
CA LEU A 252 -40.27 7.82 4.57
C LEU A 252 -39.21 7.23 5.52
N ILE A 253 -38.81 7.95 6.57
CA ILE A 253 -37.87 7.44 7.59
C ILE A 253 -38.53 6.32 8.41
N VAL A 254 -39.82 6.41 8.75
CA VAL A 254 -40.56 5.34 9.43
C VAL A 254 -40.67 4.09 8.54
N LEU A 255 -40.94 4.25 7.24
CA LEU A 255 -40.93 3.14 6.27
C LEU A 255 -39.55 2.48 6.20
N LEU A 256 -38.46 3.24 6.07
CA LEU A 256 -37.09 2.70 6.07
C LEU A 256 -36.74 1.98 7.39
N LYS A 257 -37.11 2.54 8.57
CA LYS A 257 -36.98 1.86 9.87
C LYS A 257 -37.75 0.53 9.90
N ALA A 258 -38.97 0.50 9.38
CA ALA A 258 -39.77 -0.72 9.28
C ALA A 258 -39.15 -1.76 8.32
N PHE A 259 -38.62 -1.34 7.18
CA PHE A 259 -37.96 -2.24 6.21
C PHE A 259 -36.69 -2.89 6.80
N VAL A 260 -35.89 -2.14 7.56
CA VAL A 260 -34.75 -2.68 8.32
C VAL A 260 -35.23 -3.70 9.35
N ALA A 261 -36.25 -3.36 10.13
CA ALA A 261 -36.77 -4.21 11.19
C ALA A 261 -37.34 -5.54 10.66
N LEU A 262 -38.08 -5.52 9.54
CA LEU A 262 -38.65 -6.68 8.85
C LEU A 262 -37.62 -7.51 8.05
N GLY A 263 -36.40 -7.00 7.88
CA GLY A 263 -35.38 -7.60 7.02
C GLY A 263 -35.85 -7.72 5.56
N VAL A 264 -36.29 -6.62 4.96
CA VAL A 264 -36.64 -6.57 3.53
C VAL A 264 -35.38 -6.85 2.69
N PRO A 265 -35.43 -7.77 1.69
CA PRO A 265 -34.24 -8.13 0.92
C PRO A 265 -33.64 -6.92 0.17
N PRO A 266 -32.31 -6.74 0.14
CA PRO A 266 -31.66 -5.56 -0.47
C PRO A 266 -31.76 -5.49 -2.00
N VAL A 267 -32.37 -6.50 -2.64
CA VAL A 267 -32.67 -6.56 -4.08
C VAL A 267 -34.15 -6.31 -4.41
N HIS A 268 -34.98 -6.01 -3.40
CA HIS A 268 -36.43 -5.87 -3.58
C HIS A 268 -36.79 -4.57 -4.34
N TYR A 269 -37.49 -4.70 -5.47
CA TYR A 269 -37.77 -3.64 -6.45
C TYR A 269 -38.21 -2.28 -5.86
N MET A 270 -39.12 -2.29 -4.88
CA MET A 270 -39.58 -1.08 -4.15
C MET A 270 -38.43 -0.22 -3.62
N LEU A 271 -37.32 -0.82 -3.18
CA LEU A 271 -36.20 -0.10 -2.57
C LEU A 271 -35.51 0.84 -3.57
N LYS A 272 -35.55 0.56 -4.88
CA LYS A 272 -35.05 1.50 -5.90
C LYS A 272 -35.91 2.76 -5.97
N VAL A 273 -37.23 2.59 -5.98
CA VAL A 273 -38.20 3.71 -6.01
C VAL A 273 -38.06 4.59 -4.75
N VAL A 274 -37.76 3.98 -3.60
CA VAL A 274 -37.49 4.69 -2.34
C VAL A 274 -36.12 5.37 -2.35
N GLU A 275 -35.07 4.78 -2.95
CA GLU A 275 -33.79 5.48 -3.21
C GLU A 275 -34.03 6.71 -4.10
N ASP A 276 -34.79 6.57 -5.18
CA ASP A 276 -35.08 7.66 -6.14
C ASP A 276 -35.91 8.79 -5.54
N GLU A 277 -36.70 8.52 -4.49
CA GLU A 277 -37.37 9.55 -3.67
C GLU A 277 -36.39 10.19 -2.68
N CYS A 278 -35.58 9.41 -1.98
CA CYS A 278 -34.56 9.92 -1.05
C CYS A 278 -33.53 10.80 -1.76
N VAL A 279 -33.12 10.46 -2.99
CA VAL A 279 -32.22 11.27 -3.84
C VAL A 279 -32.83 12.63 -4.15
N ARG A 280 -34.11 12.66 -4.55
CA ARG A 280 -34.82 13.91 -4.92
C ARG A 280 -35.06 14.85 -3.74
N ARG A 281 -34.96 14.35 -2.51
CA ARG A 281 -35.21 15.11 -1.27
C ARG A 281 -33.97 15.32 -0.41
N VAL A 282 -32.76 15.10 -0.92
CA VAL A 282 -31.53 15.29 -0.13
C VAL A 282 -31.49 16.70 0.48
N GLU A 283 -31.77 17.71 -0.34
CA GLU A 283 -31.76 19.13 0.04
C GLU A 283 -32.91 19.49 1.03
N ASP A 284 -34.03 18.74 1.02
CA ASP A 284 -35.15 18.88 1.97
C ASP A 284 -34.91 18.18 3.32
N LEU A 285 -33.84 17.39 3.45
CA LEU A 285 -33.52 16.63 4.66
C LEU A 285 -32.46 17.35 5.48
N SER A 286 -32.73 17.54 6.77
CA SER A 286 -31.70 17.99 7.71
C SER A 286 -30.53 16.97 7.75
N LEU A 287 -29.30 17.44 8.03
CA LEU A 287 -28.12 16.59 8.09
C LEU A 287 -28.29 15.34 8.97
N ASN A 288 -28.99 15.46 10.10
CA ASN A 288 -29.28 14.32 10.97
C ASN A 288 -30.15 13.27 10.27
N GLN A 289 -31.17 13.71 9.52
CA GLN A 289 -32.03 12.83 8.71
C GLN A 289 -31.26 12.23 7.52
N GLN A 290 -30.37 12.99 6.87
CA GLN A 290 -29.51 12.47 5.79
C GLN A 290 -28.61 11.32 6.30
N LEU A 291 -27.90 11.55 7.41
CA LEU A 291 -27.04 10.55 8.05
C LEU A 291 -27.83 9.32 8.53
N LEU A 292 -29.03 9.53 9.08
CA LEU A 292 -29.93 8.45 9.49
C LEU A 292 -30.44 7.63 8.30
N VAL A 293 -30.82 8.27 7.18
CA VAL A 293 -31.23 7.55 5.95
C VAL A 293 -30.06 6.76 5.38
N ALA A 294 -28.84 7.31 5.35
CA ALA A 294 -27.64 6.58 4.95
C ALA A 294 -27.36 5.36 5.85
N ASP A 295 -27.49 5.50 7.17
CA ASP A 295 -27.31 4.40 8.14
C ASP A 295 -28.42 3.33 8.02
N LEU A 296 -29.67 3.73 7.72
CA LEU A 296 -30.79 2.82 7.44
C LEU A 296 -30.57 2.00 6.17
N TRP A 297 -30.17 2.62 5.06
CA TRP A 297 -29.77 1.91 3.84
C TRP A 297 -28.61 0.94 4.12
N ARG A 298 -27.68 1.35 4.96
CA ARG A 298 -26.54 0.54 5.36
C ARG A 298 -26.92 -0.61 6.31
N CYS A 299 -28.00 -0.49 7.08
CA CYS A 299 -28.61 -1.56 7.86
C CYS A 299 -29.38 -2.57 6.99
N LEU A 300 -30.08 -2.10 5.94
CA LEU A 300 -30.67 -2.97 4.90
C LEU A 300 -29.63 -3.78 4.11
N ASN A 301 -28.33 -3.43 4.22
CA ASN A 301 -27.25 -3.92 3.35
C ASN A 301 -27.44 -3.54 1.87
N CYS A 302 -28.23 -2.52 1.58
CA CYS A 302 -28.36 -1.96 0.24
C CYS A 302 -27.08 -1.21 -0.16
N LYS A 303 -26.79 -1.19 -1.46
CA LYS A 303 -25.80 -0.29 -2.05
C LYS A 303 -26.57 0.84 -2.74
N VAL A 304 -26.54 2.03 -2.17
CA VAL A 304 -27.26 3.22 -2.67
C VAL A 304 -26.27 4.29 -3.17
N PRO A 305 -25.53 4.02 -4.26
CA PRO A 305 -24.49 4.92 -4.73
C PRO A 305 -25.06 6.27 -5.21
N GLN A 306 -26.31 6.31 -5.67
CA GLN A 306 -26.94 7.55 -6.13
C GLN A 306 -27.33 8.44 -4.95
N TYR A 307 -27.91 7.84 -3.90
CA TYR A 307 -28.19 8.56 -2.66
C TYR A 307 -26.90 9.11 -2.00
N LEU A 308 -25.85 8.28 -1.93
CA LEU A 308 -24.58 8.71 -1.35
C LEU A 308 -23.86 9.77 -2.19
N ASP A 309 -23.92 9.72 -3.52
CA ASP A 309 -23.37 10.79 -4.36
C ASP A 309 -24.13 12.10 -4.17
N ALA A 310 -25.47 12.08 -4.15
CA ALA A 310 -26.28 13.28 -3.92
C ALA A 310 -26.02 13.88 -2.54
N MET A 311 -26.09 13.06 -1.48
CA MET A 311 -25.85 13.47 -0.09
C MET A 311 -24.44 14.06 0.13
N LEU A 312 -23.39 13.42 -0.39
CA LEU A 312 -22.02 13.92 -0.21
C LEU A 312 -21.72 15.16 -1.06
N ASN A 313 -22.45 15.39 -2.15
CA ASN A 313 -22.37 16.63 -2.92
C ASN A 313 -23.09 17.78 -2.21
N ASP A 314 -24.31 17.56 -1.72
CA ASP A 314 -25.06 18.55 -0.92
C ASP A 314 -24.27 18.98 0.32
N ILE A 315 -23.82 18.03 1.16
CA ILE A 315 -23.00 18.32 2.36
C ILE A 315 -21.71 19.08 2.00
N ASN A 316 -21.15 18.87 0.80
CA ASN A 316 -19.97 19.62 0.34
C ASN A 316 -20.32 21.06 -0.08
N VAL A 317 -21.44 21.29 -0.77
CA VAL A 317 -21.90 22.62 -1.18
C VAL A 317 -22.39 23.40 0.05
N ASN A 318 -23.34 22.84 0.78
CA ASN A 318 -23.99 23.41 1.96
C ASN A 318 -23.21 23.13 3.26
N TRP A 319 -21.87 23.08 3.18
CA TRP A 319 -21.01 22.73 4.30
C TRP A 319 -21.16 23.70 5.47
N LYS A 320 -21.38 23.14 6.67
CA LYS A 320 -21.50 23.86 7.94
C LYS A 320 -20.60 23.21 8.98
N ASP A 321 -20.35 23.93 10.07
CA ASP A 321 -19.59 23.40 11.20
C ASP A 321 -20.32 22.18 11.80
N LEU A 322 -19.64 21.03 11.82
CA LEU A 322 -20.24 19.76 12.25
C LEU A 322 -20.11 19.57 13.76
N SER A 323 -21.15 18.98 14.39
CA SER A 323 -20.99 18.39 15.71
C SER A 323 -20.04 17.19 15.65
N LEU A 324 -19.44 16.82 16.79
CA LEU A 324 -18.54 15.68 16.88
C LEU A 324 -19.19 14.38 16.40
N THR A 325 -20.44 14.11 16.79
CA THR A 325 -21.15 12.89 16.40
C THR A 325 -21.60 12.90 14.93
N GLN A 326 -22.00 14.06 14.39
CA GLN A 326 -22.23 14.23 12.95
C GLN A 326 -20.96 13.96 12.15
N LEU A 327 -19.82 14.49 12.56
CA LEU A 327 -18.52 14.28 11.92
C LEU A 327 -18.13 12.80 11.88
N VAL A 328 -18.14 12.10 13.03
CA VAL A 328 -17.73 10.70 13.10
C VAL A 328 -18.68 9.81 12.28
N GLN A 329 -19.99 10.04 12.35
CA GLN A 329 -20.96 9.30 11.56
C GLN A 329 -20.81 9.59 10.05
N LEU A 330 -20.55 10.83 9.63
CA LEU A 330 -20.30 11.18 8.23
C LEU A 330 -19.03 10.51 7.70
N VAL A 331 -17.92 10.53 8.45
CA VAL A 331 -16.67 9.84 8.06
C VAL A 331 -16.85 8.33 8.00
N TYR A 332 -17.66 7.73 8.90
CA TYR A 332 -18.06 6.33 8.82
C TYR A 332 -18.85 6.02 7.53
N ILE A 333 -19.87 6.83 7.20
CA ILE A 333 -20.69 6.67 5.99
C ILE A 333 -19.87 6.88 4.70
N VAL A 334 -18.95 7.85 4.65
CA VAL A 334 -17.96 8.03 3.57
C VAL A 334 -17.11 6.76 3.39
N GLY A 335 -16.66 6.17 4.49
CA GLY A 335 -15.93 4.90 4.48
C GLY A 335 -16.75 3.74 3.94
N GLU A 336 -18.02 3.60 4.31
CA GLU A 336 -18.90 2.56 3.76
C GLU A 336 -19.24 2.82 2.28
N GLY A 337 -19.38 4.08 1.88
CA GLY A 337 -19.62 4.52 0.50
C GLY A 337 -18.42 4.38 -0.44
N ARG A 338 -17.20 4.24 0.10
CA ARG A 338 -15.92 4.02 -0.62
C ARG A 338 -15.43 5.18 -1.50
N LYS A 339 -15.98 6.39 -1.32
CA LYS A 339 -15.63 7.61 -2.05
C LYS A 339 -16.16 8.85 -1.33
N ALA A 340 -15.53 9.99 -1.59
CA ALA A 340 -16.04 11.33 -1.29
C ALA A 340 -15.44 12.33 -2.29
N PRO A 341 -16.06 13.50 -2.51
CA PRO A 341 -15.43 14.62 -3.21
C PRO A 341 -14.13 15.06 -2.53
N GLU A 342 -13.11 15.47 -3.29
CA GLU A 342 -11.79 15.83 -2.73
C GLU A 342 -11.87 17.03 -1.78
N GLU A 343 -12.68 18.04 -2.09
CA GLU A 343 -12.92 19.19 -1.21
C GLU A 343 -13.67 18.80 0.08
N LEU A 344 -14.54 17.79 0.02
CA LEU A 344 -15.19 17.26 1.22
C LEU A 344 -14.18 16.54 2.11
N VAL A 345 -13.21 15.82 1.55
CA VAL A 345 -12.12 15.18 2.32
C VAL A 345 -11.31 16.24 3.08
N LYS A 346 -10.93 17.34 2.43
CA LYS A 346 -10.20 18.46 3.07
C LYS A 346 -11.00 19.09 4.22
N LYS A 347 -12.30 19.32 4.01
CA LYS A 347 -13.24 19.84 5.03
C LYS A 347 -13.40 18.89 6.23
N LEU A 348 -13.57 17.60 5.96
CA LEU A 348 -13.63 16.55 6.99
C LEU A 348 -12.32 16.48 7.79
N GLU A 349 -11.16 16.58 7.13
CA GLU A 349 -9.86 16.53 7.79
C GLU A 349 -9.65 17.71 8.75
N ALA A 350 -9.98 18.94 8.32
CA ALA A 350 -9.95 20.12 9.19
C ALA A 350 -10.92 20.00 10.38
N SER A 351 -12.09 19.39 10.18
CA SER A 351 -13.07 19.13 11.24
C SER A 351 -12.61 18.06 12.24
N VAL A 352 -11.94 16.99 11.78
CA VAL A 352 -11.28 16.01 12.65
C VAL A 352 -10.19 16.67 13.49
N LEU A 353 -9.36 17.54 12.89
CA LEU A 353 -8.32 18.27 13.63
C LEU A 353 -8.92 19.18 14.71
N LYS A 354 -10.03 19.87 14.42
CA LYS A 354 -10.77 20.72 15.36
C LYS A 354 -11.35 19.95 16.55
N HIS A 355 -11.91 18.77 16.31
CA HIS A 355 -12.54 17.93 17.35
C HIS A 355 -11.60 16.91 18.02
N LEU A 356 -10.34 16.80 17.59
CA LEU A 356 -9.43 15.71 17.95
C LEU A 356 -9.31 15.46 19.46
N HIS A 357 -9.24 16.51 20.28
CA HIS A 357 -9.14 16.37 21.73
C HIS A 357 -10.39 15.71 22.34
N ALA A 358 -11.58 16.02 21.83
CA ALA A 358 -12.87 15.54 22.35
C ALA A 358 -13.30 14.15 21.82
N LEU A 359 -12.66 13.64 20.75
CA LEU A 359 -12.90 12.27 20.27
C LEU A 359 -12.47 11.23 21.32
N ASN A 360 -13.26 10.17 21.50
CA ASN A 360 -12.84 8.99 22.26
C ASN A 360 -12.02 8.03 21.37
N LEU A 361 -11.44 6.99 21.97
CA LEU A 361 -10.51 6.08 21.27
C LEU A 361 -11.22 5.26 20.16
N GLU A 362 -12.45 4.81 20.39
CA GLU A 362 -13.21 4.09 19.37
C GLU A 362 -13.61 4.99 18.20
N GLU A 363 -13.96 6.25 18.48
CA GLU A 363 -14.23 7.27 17.46
C GLU A 363 -12.98 7.55 16.61
N VAL A 364 -11.78 7.67 17.20
CA VAL A 364 -10.51 7.76 16.45
C VAL A 364 -10.32 6.53 15.55
N GLY A 365 -10.59 5.33 16.06
CA GLY A 365 -10.56 4.10 15.27
C GLY A 365 -11.55 4.09 14.10
N ILE A 366 -12.70 4.76 14.23
CA ILE A 366 -13.72 4.90 13.18
C ILE A 366 -13.36 6.00 12.17
N ILE A 367 -12.76 7.11 12.60
CA ILE A 367 -12.20 8.12 11.70
C ILE A 367 -11.14 7.48 10.79
N CYS A 368 -10.15 6.78 11.36
CA CYS A 368 -9.13 6.07 10.58
C CYS A 368 -9.72 4.98 9.65
N LEU A 369 -10.78 4.29 10.10
CA LEU A 369 -11.52 3.33 9.27
C LEU A 369 -12.21 3.99 8.06
N GLY A 370 -12.75 5.19 8.25
CA GLY A 370 -13.44 5.96 7.21
C GLY A 370 -12.50 6.32 6.08
N PHE A 371 -11.46 7.12 6.39
CA PHE A 371 -10.44 7.56 5.44
C PHE A 371 -9.76 6.39 4.72
N PHE A 372 -9.40 5.31 5.45
CA PHE A 372 -8.82 4.12 4.84
C PHE A 372 -9.76 3.45 3.82
N LYS A 373 -11.06 3.35 4.13
CA LYS A 373 -12.01 2.68 3.23
C LYS A 373 -12.39 3.51 2.01
N SER A 374 -12.42 4.84 2.13
CA SER A 374 -12.71 5.78 1.03
C SER A 374 -11.49 6.07 0.14
N GLN A 375 -10.31 5.54 0.48
CA GLN A 375 -9.03 5.82 -0.18
C GLN A 375 -8.65 7.32 -0.10
N SER A 376 -9.16 7.99 0.93
CA SER A 376 -8.88 9.38 1.24
C SER A 376 -7.56 9.47 2.00
N ASN A 377 -6.57 10.14 1.42
CA ASN A 377 -5.33 10.42 2.14
C ASN A 377 -5.64 11.36 3.32
N MET A 378 -5.16 10.99 4.49
CA MET A 378 -5.04 11.87 5.66
C MET A 378 -3.63 12.45 5.66
N SER A 379 -3.46 13.71 6.01
CA SER A 379 -2.15 14.34 6.09
C SER A 379 -1.31 13.76 7.23
N GLU A 380 0.02 13.75 7.04
CA GLU A 380 0.97 13.31 8.06
C GLU A 380 0.83 14.10 9.38
N PRO A 381 0.68 15.44 9.39
CA PRO A 381 0.51 16.18 10.64
C PRO A 381 -0.73 15.81 11.44
N LEU A 382 -1.87 15.47 10.79
CA LEU A 382 -3.04 15.00 11.52
C LEU A 382 -2.82 13.58 12.06
N LEU A 383 -2.28 12.66 11.25
CA LEU A 383 -2.06 11.29 11.73
C LEU A 383 -0.99 11.22 12.83
N ARG A 384 0.01 12.11 12.80
CA ARG A 384 0.99 12.26 13.90
C ARG A 384 0.29 12.69 15.19
N LYS A 385 -0.58 13.71 15.15
CA LYS A 385 -1.42 14.13 16.29
C LYS A 385 -2.40 13.07 16.78
N ILE A 386 -2.88 12.19 15.89
CA ILE A 386 -3.66 11.01 16.28
C ILE A 386 -2.78 10.02 17.06
N GLY A 387 -1.54 9.77 16.63
CA GLY A 387 -0.56 8.99 17.38
C GLY A 387 -0.25 9.58 18.76
N ASP A 388 -0.02 10.89 18.82
CA ASP A 388 0.25 11.64 20.06
C ASP A 388 -0.91 11.55 21.07
N LYS A 389 -2.16 11.50 20.57
CA LYS A 389 -3.37 11.35 21.40
C LYS A 389 -3.51 9.94 22.00
N ILE A 390 -3.14 8.89 21.26
CA ILE A 390 -3.47 7.50 21.64
C ILE A 390 -2.31 6.72 22.25
N CYS A 391 -1.05 7.15 22.11
CA CYS A 391 0.10 6.35 22.57
C CYS A 391 -0.01 5.99 24.05
N GLY A 392 -0.19 6.97 24.94
CA GLY A 392 -0.36 6.76 26.38
C GLY A 392 -1.72 6.18 26.83
N SER A 393 -2.59 5.77 25.91
CA SER A 393 -3.89 5.14 26.21
C SER A 393 -4.21 3.95 25.29
N LEU A 394 -3.19 3.39 24.64
CA LEU A 394 -3.35 2.28 23.69
C LEU A 394 -3.88 1.01 24.38
N GLY A 395 -3.63 0.86 25.69
CA GLY A 395 -4.18 -0.18 26.54
C GLY A 395 -5.72 -0.14 26.68
N ASP A 396 -6.34 1.05 26.64
CA ASP A 396 -7.80 1.18 26.77
C ASP A 396 -8.53 1.03 25.42
N MET A 397 -7.79 1.15 24.32
CA MET A 397 -8.31 1.13 22.96
C MET A 397 -8.68 -0.30 22.51
N SER A 398 -9.82 -0.46 21.83
CA SER A 398 -10.22 -1.78 21.32
C SER A 398 -9.29 -2.27 20.21
N ASN A 399 -9.14 -3.59 20.12
CA ASN A 399 -8.41 -4.24 19.03
C ASN A 399 -8.90 -3.78 17.65
N PHE A 400 -10.21 -3.55 17.49
CA PHE A 400 -10.78 -3.06 16.24
C PHE A 400 -10.30 -1.64 15.92
N ALA A 401 -10.30 -0.75 16.91
CA ALA A 401 -9.84 0.63 16.76
C ALA A 401 -8.32 0.70 16.47
N ILE A 402 -7.48 -0.01 17.24
CA ILE A 402 -6.02 -0.06 17.01
C ILE A 402 -5.71 -0.56 15.59
N ILE A 403 -6.33 -1.67 15.16
CA ILE A 403 -6.17 -2.23 13.81
C ILE A 403 -6.58 -1.24 12.70
N ASN A 404 -7.50 -0.30 12.97
CA ASN A 404 -7.89 0.72 12.02
C ASN A 404 -6.91 1.90 11.98
N VAL A 405 -6.33 2.29 13.11
CA VAL A 405 -5.23 3.26 13.15
C VAL A 405 -3.99 2.71 12.42
N LEU A 406 -3.59 1.46 12.70
CA LEU A 406 -2.46 0.80 12.03
C LEU A 406 -2.59 0.77 10.50
N LYS A 407 -3.81 0.68 9.96
CA LYS A 407 -4.05 0.76 8.50
C LYS A 407 -3.70 2.12 7.92
N MET A 408 -3.91 3.21 8.66
CA MET A 408 -3.55 4.57 8.26
C MET A 408 -2.04 4.81 8.37
N PHE A 409 -1.43 4.41 9.49
CA PHE A 409 0.02 4.54 9.69
C PHE A 409 0.81 3.81 8.59
N ARG A 410 0.44 2.54 8.33
CA ARG A 410 0.93 1.78 7.17
C ARG A 410 0.65 2.47 5.83
N GLY A 411 -0.53 3.07 5.67
CA GLY A 411 -0.98 3.65 4.41
C GLY A 411 -0.14 4.83 3.94
N ILE A 412 0.36 5.66 4.86
CA ILE A 412 1.23 6.80 4.55
C ILE A 412 2.72 6.57 4.91
N HIS A 413 3.05 5.40 5.47
CA HIS A 413 4.38 5.05 6.01
C HIS A 413 4.89 6.02 7.10
N LEU A 414 4.00 6.47 7.98
CA LEU A 414 4.34 7.37 9.09
C LEU A 414 5.09 6.62 10.20
N ASP A 415 6.29 7.07 10.54
CA ASP A 415 7.00 6.66 11.76
C ASP A 415 6.59 7.50 12.98
N HIS A 416 6.13 6.81 14.02
CA HIS A 416 5.80 7.39 15.33
C HIS A 416 6.34 6.44 16.40
N LEU A 417 7.51 6.79 16.92
CA LEU A 417 8.31 5.88 17.74
C LEU A 417 7.60 5.44 19.02
N ASP A 418 6.88 6.35 19.66
CA ASP A 418 6.29 6.07 20.98
C ASP A 418 4.98 5.29 20.83
N PHE A 419 4.16 5.59 19.81
CA PHE A 419 3.06 4.70 19.42
C PHE A 419 3.53 3.28 19.07
N LEU A 420 4.69 3.13 18.39
CA LEU A 420 5.23 1.82 18.02
C LEU A 420 5.76 1.01 19.22
N LYS A 421 6.36 1.66 20.23
CA LYS A 421 6.76 1.00 21.48
C LYS A 421 5.56 0.52 22.28
N GLU A 422 4.56 1.38 22.47
CA GLU A 422 3.34 1.03 23.19
C GLU A 422 2.57 -0.08 22.46
N LEU A 423 2.63 -0.12 21.12
CA LEU A 423 2.13 -1.25 20.34
C LEU A 423 2.87 -2.55 20.70
N GLY A 424 4.20 -2.49 20.84
CA GLY A 424 5.06 -3.59 21.28
C GLY A 424 4.61 -4.19 22.61
N HIS A 425 4.20 -3.38 23.59
CA HIS A 425 3.73 -3.87 24.89
C HIS A 425 2.24 -4.28 24.90
N VAL A 426 1.38 -3.57 24.17
CA VAL A 426 -0.08 -3.77 24.24
C VAL A 426 -0.58 -4.94 23.38
N ILE A 427 0.11 -5.27 22.28
CA ILE A 427 -0.39 -6.22 21.28
C ILE A 427 -0.04 -7.71 21.53
N PRO A 428 1.17 -8.11 21.98
CA PRO A 428 1.52 -9.52 22.20
C PRO A 428 0.50 -10.31 23.04
N PRO A 429 0.07 -9.85 24.24
CA PRO A 429 -0.91 -10.60 25.05
C PRO A 429 -2.31 -10.66 24.40
N ARG A 430 -2.61 -9.82 23.39
CA ARG A 430 -3.90 -9.78 22.71
C ARG A 430 -3.96 -10.68 21.48
N ILE A 431 -2.83 -11.00 20.84
CA ILE A 431 -2.79 -11.78 19.59
C ILE A 431 -3.51 -13.16 19.70
N PRO A 432 -3.39 -13.93 20.79
CA PRO A 432 -4.16 -15.17 20.96
C PRO A 432 -5.68 -14.98 20.88
N ALA A 433 -6.22 -13.83 21.31
CA ALA A 433 -7.64 -13.49 21.21
C ALA A 433 -8.05 -12.84 19.87
N LEU A 434 -7.09 -12.48 18.99
CA LEU A 434 -7.40 -11.86 17.71
C LEU A 434 -7.89 -12.86 16.66
N SER A 435 -8.76 -12.35 15.78
CA SER A 435 -9.08 -13.01 14.51
C SER A 435 -7.91 -12.88 13.52
N ILE A 436 -7.71 -13.89 12.66
CA ILE A 436 -6.67 -13.91 11.62
C ILE A 436 -6.56 -12.59 10.80
N PRO A 437 -7.66 -11.96 10.33
CA PRO A 437 -7.58 -10.70 9.61
C PRO A 437 -6.99 -9.54 10.43
N GLY A 438 -7.07 -9.59 11.76
CA GLY A 438 -6.42 -8.65 12.67
C GLY A 438 -4.94 -8.93 12.85
N ILE A 439 -4.59 -10.20 13.11
CA ILE A 439 -3.21 -10.71 13.22
C ILE A 439 -2.41 -10.34 11.96
N MET A 440 -2.94 -10.65 10.77
CA MET A 440 -2.34 -10.27 9.49
C MET A 440 -2.19 -8.74 9.34
N HIS A 441 -3.18 -7.96 9.80
CA HIS A 441 -3.10 -6.51 9.67
C HIS A 441 -2.03 -5.88 10.57
N ILE A 442 -1.69 -6.52 11.69
CA ILE A 442 -0.57 -6.15 12.57
C ILE A 442 0.76 -6.53 11.90
N ALA A 443 0.95 -7.79 11.52
CA ALA A 443 2.17 -8.24 10.82
C ALA A 443 2.49 -7.38 9.59
N PHE A 444 1.47 -7.09 8.77
CA PHE A 444 1.63 -6.26 7.58
C PHE A 444 1.85 -4.77 7.91
N ALA A 445 1.44 -4.29 9.09
CA ALA A 445 1.81 -2.95 9.56
C ALA A 445 3.29 -2.91 9.97
N CYS A 446 3.75 -3.85 10.79
CA CYS A 446 5.16 -4.04 11.15
C CYS A 446 6.05 -4.05 9.90
N SER A 447 5.76 -4.92 8.93
CA SER A 447 6.57 -5.05 7.70
C SER A 447 6.60 -3.82 6.80
N SER A 448 5.56 -2.98 6.81
CA SER A 448 5.47 -1.78 5.95
C SER A 448 5.89 -0.48 6.62
N LEU A 449 6.04 -0.50 7.95
CA LEU A 449 6.76 0.53 8.73
C LEU A 449 8.21 0.12 9.00
N HIS A 450 8.62 -1.06 8.51
CA HIS A 450 9.89 -1.74 8.76
C HIS A 450 10.15 -2.00 10.26
N TYR A 451 9.13 -1.86 11.11
CA TYR A 451 9.21 -2.07 12.55
C TYR A 451 9.26 -3.57 12.83
N CYS A 452 10.36 -4.02 13.43
CA CYS A 452 10.58 -5.41 13.81
C CYS A 452 10.55 -5.47 15.34
N ASP A 453 9.62 -6.24 15.87
CA ASP A 453 9.31 -6.31 17.30
C ASP A 453 9.11 -7.78 17.64
N GLU A 454 10.01 -8.33 18.44
CA GLU A 454 10.11 -9.79 18.64
C GLU A 454 8.93 -10.32 19.45
N GLU A 455 8.43 -9.57 20.42
CA GLU A 455 7.26 -9.96 21.20
C GLU A 455 6.00 -10.03 20.31
N ILE A 456 5.79 -9.04 19.44
CA ILE A 456 4.69 -9.08 18.45
C ILE A 456 4.88 -10.25 17.49
N LEU A 457 6.05 -10.39 16.85
CA LEU A 457 6.24 -11.38 15.79
C LEU A 457 6.20 -12.82 16.32
N ASN A 458 6.75 -13.08 17.51
CA ASN A 458 6.70 -14.41 18.13
C ASN A 458 5.29 -14.76 18.61
N ALA A 459 4.53 -13.80 19.17
CA ALA A 459 3.13 -14.02 19.50
C ALA A 459 2.27 -14.32 18.26
N ILE A 460 2.58 -13.71 17.10
CA ILE A 460 1.96 -14.06 15.81
C ILE A 460 2.37 -15.47 15.38
N ALA A 461 3.66 -15.78 15.39
CA ALA A 461 4.19 -17.06 14.92
C ALA A 461 3.68 -18.26 15.73
N ALA A 462 3.55 -18.13 17.06
CA ALA A 462 2.95 -19.13 17.93
C ALA A 462 1.42 -19.25 17.77
N THR A 463 0.72 -18.16 17.43
CA THR A 463 -0.75 -18.16 17.33
C THR A 463 -1.26 -18.67 15.98
N VAL A 464 -0.53 -18.40 14.89
CA VAL A 464 -1.01 -18.68 13.52
C VAL A 464 -1.26 -20.16 13.21
N PRO A 465 -0.39 -21.12 13.57
CA PRO A 465 -0.59 -22.55 13.26
C PRO A 465 -1.96 -23.08 13.71
N SER A 466 -2.31 -22.85 14.98
CA SER A 466 -3.61 -23.24 15.58
C SER A 466 -4.85 -22.65 14.88
N LYS A 467 -4.67 -21.65 14.01
CA LYS A 467 -5.74 -20.93 13.28
C LYS A 467 -5.58 -21.01 11.77
N ALA A 468 -4.56 -21.70 11.25
CA ALA A 468 -4.14 -21.61 9.85
C ALA A 468 -5.26 -22.01 8.87
N ALA A 469 -6.03 -23.05 9.17
CA ALA A 469 -7.20 -23.47 8.38
C ALA A 469 -8.24 -22.35 8.14
N SER A 470 -8.32 -21.37 9.05
CA SER A 470 -9.25 -20.23 8.96
C SER A 470 -8.71 -19.03 8.16
N CYS A 471 -7.45 -19.10 7.70
CA CYS A 471 -6.82 -18.09 6.85
C CYS A 471 -7.42 -18.10 5.45
N ARG A 472 -7.71 -16.91 4.90
CA ARG A 472 -7.94 -16.75 3.46
C ARG A 472 -6.59 -16.68 2.75
N THR A 473 -6.53 -16.99 1.46
CA THR A 473 -5.32 -16.83 0.63
C THR A 473 -4.63 -15.47 0.80
N LYS A 474 -5.40 -14.37 0.92
CA LYS A 474 -4.86 -13.03 1.21
C LYS A 474 -4.14 -12.91 2.55
N ASP A 475 -4.63 -13.61 3.57
CA ASP A 475 -4.09 -13.52 4.91
C ASP A 475 -2.75 -14.28 4.99
N ILE A 476 -2.69 -15.48 4.41
CA ILE A 476 -1.46 -16.27 4.17
C ILE A 476 -0.42 -15.41 3.42
N ALA A 477 -0.82 -14.88 2.26
CA ALA A 477 0.00 -14.02 1.40
C ALA A 477 0.52 -12.75 2.09
N LYS A 478 -0.11 -12.30 3.19
CA LYS A 478 0.35 -11.15 3.97
C LYS A 478 1.09 -11.52 5.26
N LEU A 479 0.88 -12.70 5.83
CA LEU A 479 1.74 -13.23 6.89
C LEU A 479 3.12 -13.57 6.33
N LEU A 480 3.20 -14.42 5.29
CA LEU A 480 4.45 -14.81 4.63
C LEU A 480 5.26 -13.61 4.12
N TRP A 481 4.57 -12.65 3.48
CA TRP A 481 5.19 -11.38 3.06
C TRP A 481 5.78 -10.59 4.22
N SER A 482 5.14 -10.58 5.39
CA SER A 482 5.54 -9.72 6.49
C SER A 482 6.83 -10.20 7.16
N PHE A 483 6.89 -11.50 7.50
CA PHE A 483 8.09 -12.14 8.03
C PHE A 483 9.23 -12.11 7.01
N GLY A 484 8.95 -12.44 5.75
CA GLY A 484 9.92 -12.35 4.66
C GLY A 484 10.46 -10.94 4.45
N THR A 485 9.61 -9.91 4.42
CA THR A 485 10.05 -8.51 4.25
C THR A 485 10.92 -8.05 5.41
N LEU A 486 10.59 -8.43 6.65
CA LEU A 486 11.40 -8.13 7.82
C LEU A 486 12.65 -9.02 7.94
N ASN A 487 12.80 -10.04 7.10
CA ASN A 487 13.83 -11.08 7.21
C ASN A 487 13.86 -11.69 8.63
N TYR A 488 12.69 -11.98 9.21
CA TYR A 488 12.54 -12.39 10.60
C TYR A 488 12.23 -13.89 10.71
N HIS A 489 12.97 -14.55 11.61
CA HIS A 489 12.97 -15.99 11.84
C HIS A 489 12.49 -16.26 13.28
N PRO A 490 11.22 -16.66 13.50
CA PRO A 490 10.66 -16.85 14.85
C PRO A 490 11.09 -18.20 15.46
N PRO A 491 11.04 -18.38 16.79
CA PRO A 491 11.46 -19.63 17.45
C PRO A 491 10.76 -20.92 17.00
N ASN A 492 9.52 -20.82 16.51
CA ASN A 492 8.74 -21.95 15.95
C ASN A 492 8.65 -21.90 14.41
N GLU A 493 9.72 -21.46 13.73
CA GLU A 493 9.71 -21.17 12.28
C GLU A 493 9.12 -22.29 11.42
N GLU A 494 9.55 -23.55 11.61
CA GLU A 494 9.08 -24.66 10.77
C GLU A 494 7.57 -24.90 10.90
N GLU A 495 7.02 -24.84 12.12
CA GLU A 495 5.58 -24.96 12.37
C GLU A 495 4.80 -23.80 11.72
N PHE A 496 5.31 -22.57 11.86
CA PHE A 496 4.71 -21.37 11.30
C PHE A 496 4.69 -21.39 9.76
N TYR A 497 5.78 -21.79 9.11
CA TYR A 497 5.81 -21.86 7.64
C TYR A 497 5.10 -23.10 7.09
N ALA A 498 5.22 -24.28 7.72
CA ALA A 498 4.52 -25.48 7.26
C ALA A 498 2.99 -25.31 7.29
N SER A 499 2.44 -24.81 8.40
CA SER A 499 1.00 -24.56 8.53
C SER A 499 0.48 -23.48 7.56
N LEU A 500 1.32 -22.56 7.10
CA LEU A 500 0.97 -21.60 6.05
C LEU A 500 1.16 -22.14 4.63
N LEU A 501 2.07 -23.09 4.40
CA LEU A 501 2.29 -23.76 3.11
C LEU A 501 1.17 -24.76 2.79
N GLU A 502 0.80 -25.61 3.75
CA GLU A 502 -0.35 -26.53 3.65
C GLU A 502 -1.64 -25.79 3.23
N GLN A 503 -1.85 -24.60 3.80
CA GLN A 503 -2.98 -23.73 3.52
C GLN A 503 -2.81 -22.90 2.24
N LEU A 504 -1.61 -22.81 1.69
CA LEU A 504 -1.33 -22.22 0.38
C LEU A 504 -1.66 -23.25 -0.74
N GLU A 505 -1.30 -24.51 -0.54
CA GLU A 505 -1.48 -25.65 -1.46
C GLU A 505 -2.93 -26.13 -1.53
N SER A 506 -3.58 -26.36 -0.39
CA SER A 506 -5.00 -26.78 -0.32
C SER A 506 -5.98 -25.75 -0.90
N ARG A 507 -5.53 -24.53 -1.18
CA ARG A 507 -6.32 -23.41 -1.73
C ARG A 507 -5.99 -23.05 -3.18
N MET A 508 -5.29 -23.90 -3.92
CA MET A 508 -4.84 -23.65 -5.31
C MET A 508 -5.94 -23.13 -6.25
N PHE A 509 -7.17 -23.64 -6.13
CA PHE A 509 -8.32 -23.20 -6.92
C PHE A 509 -8.72 -21.72 -6.71
N GLU A 510 -8.34 -21.08 -5.59
CA GLU A 510 -8.59 -19.65 -5.35
C GLU A 510 -7.71 -18.74 -6.23
N TYR A 511 -6.53 -19.20 -6.69
CA TYR A 511 -5.58 -18.34 -7.42
C TYR A 511 -6.02 -18.03 -8.85
N ASN A 512 -6.93 -18.81 -9.43
CA ASN A 512 -7.68 -18.45 -10.64
C ASN A 512 -8.47 -17.13 -10.52
N LYS A 513 -8.66 -16.62 -9.29
CA LYS A 513 -9.39 -15.39 -8.97
C LYS A 513 -8.53 -14.35 -8.25
N PHE A 514 -7.47 -14.78 -7.59
CA PHE A 514 -6.56 -13.93 -6.81
C PHE A 514 -5.08 -14.34 -7.00
N PRO A 515 -4.54 -14.37 -8.24
CA PRO A 515 -3.18 -14.85 -8.48
C PRO A 515 -2.13 -13.93 -7.81
N GLU A 516 -2.49 -12.68 -7.49
CA GLU A 516 -1.63 -11.80 -6.73
C GLU A 516 -1.33 -12.33 -5.33
N HIS A 517 -2.17 -13.18 -4.74
CA HIS A 517 -1.93 -13.78 -3.42
C HIS A 517 -0.75 -14.76 -3.47
N LEU A 518 -0.82 -15.80 -4.31
CA LEU A 518 0.25 -16.81 -4.46
C LEU A 518 1.61 -16.16 -4.75
N ILE A 519 1.64 -15.20 -5.68
CA ILE A 519 2.87 -14.47 -6.01
C ILE A 519 3.39 -13.61 -4.84
N THR A 520 2.54 -13.15 -3.92
CA THR A 520 3.04 -12.52 -2.68
C THR A 520 3.69 -13.54 -1.76
N SER A 521 3.05 -14.71 -1.61
CA SER A 521 3.50 -15.80 -0.75
C SER A 521 4.88 -16.30 -1.17
N LEU A 522 5.06 -16.62 -2.46
CA LEU A 522 6.30 -17.15 -3.01
C LEU A 522 7.47 -16.17 -2.89
N ILE A 523 7.25 -14.86 -3.05
CA ILE A 523 8.30 -13.86 -2.80
C ILE A 523 8.60 -13.71 -1.30
N GLY A 524 7.58 -13.78 -0.43
CA GLY A 524 7.78 -13.78 1.02
C GLY A 524 8.60 -14.98 1.51
N LEU A 525 8.36 -16.16 0.92
CA LEU A 525 9.09 -17.40 1.16
C LEU A 525 10.53 -17.33 0.59
N ALA A 526 10.70 -16.80 -0.62
CA ALA A 526 12.01 -16.64 -1.26
C ALA A 526 12.97 -15.73 -0.46
N PHE A 527 12.46 -14.66 0.17
CA PHE A 527 13.28 -13.84 1.07
C PHE A 527 13.94 -14.68 2.18
N VAL A 528 13.20 -15.63 2.78
CA VAL A 528 13.67 -16.57 3.82
C VAL A 528 14.17 -17.91 3.29
N GLN A 529 14.49 -18.03 1.99
CA GLN A 529 15.07 -19.23 1.35
C GLN A 529 14.15 -20.46 1.32
N ARG A 530 12.83 -20.27 1.37
CA ARG A 530 11.84 -21.36 1.26
C ARG A 530 11.30 -21.42 -0.16
N PHE A 531 11.44 -22.56 -0.82
CA PHE A 531 11.16 -22.73 -2.26
C PHE A 531 10.29 -23.97 -2.53
N PRO A 532 8.94 -23.88 -2.36
CA PRO A 532 8.04 -24.99 -2.68
C PRO A 532 7.96 -25.18 -4.20
N HIS A 533 8.69 -26.17 -4.73
CA HIS A 533 8.89 -26.36 -6.18
C HIS A 533 7.57 -26.47 -6.97
N ASP A 534 6.61 -27.27 -6.52
CA ASP A 534 5.33 -27.47 -7.21
C ASP A 534 4.50 -26.17 -7.34
N LEU A 535 4.57 -25.31 -6.31
CA LEU A 535 3.93 -24.00 -6.34
C LEU A 535 4.71 -22.98 -7.19
N LEU A 536 6.03 -23.11 -7.27
CA LEU A 536 6.86 -22.29 -8.16
C LEU A 536 6.61 -22.66 -9.63
N ASP A 537 6.47 -23.95 -9.94
CA ASP A 537 6.14 -24.45 -11.27
C ASP A 537 4.77 -23.94 -11.74
N TYR A 538 3.72 -24.18 -10.95
CA TYR A 538 2.39 -23.64 -11.25
C TYR A 538 2.37 -22.11 -11.35
N ALA A 539 3.11 -21.39 -10.50
CA ALA A 539 3.15 -19.93 -10.54
C ALA A 539 3.97 -19.36 -11.72
N LEU A 540 4.97 -20.08 -12.22
CA LEU A 540 5.81 -19.66 -13.35
C LEU A 540 5.35 -20.26 -14.69
N SER A 541 4.25 -21.03 -14.69
CA SER A 541 3.66 -21.61 -15.90
C SER A 541 3.14 -20.52 -16.86
N PRO A 542 3.20 -20.74 -18.19
CA PRO A 542 2.66 -19.79 -19.17
C PRO A 542 1.19 -19.44 -18.94
N GLU A 543 0.38 -20.42 -18.54
CA GLU A 543 -1.06 -20.30 -18.32
C GLU A 543 -1.36 -19.42 -17.10
N PHE A 544 -0.61 -19.60 -16.00
CA PHE A 544 -0.76 -18.77 -14.81
C PHE A 544 -0.29 -17.33 -15.05
N ILE A 545 0.78 -17.16 -15.84
CA ILE A 545 1.26 -15.85 -16.28
C ILE A 545 0.20 -15.14 -17.13
N GLU A 546 -0.40 -15.81 -18.11
CA GLU A 546 -1.46 -15.24 -18.95
C GLU A 546 -2.70 -14.85 -18.12
N LEU A 547 -3.20 -15.77 -17.29
CA LEU A 547 -4.26 -15.54 -16.30
C LEU A 547 -4.00 -14.28 -15.46
N SER A 548 -2.76 -14.13 -14.97
CA SER A 548 -2.37 -13.01 -14.12
C SER A 548 -2.37 -11.67 -14.85
N SER A 549 -2.16 -11.65 -16.17
CA SER A 549 -2.10 -10.43 -16.98
C SER A 549 -3.44 -9.68 -17.04
N ILE A 550 -4.55 -10.40 -16.86
CA ILE A 550 -5.93 -9.89 -16.85
C ILE A 550 -6.25 -9.21 -15.50
N CYS A 551 -5.43 -9.43 -14.47
CA CYS A 551 -5.67 -8.89 -13.14
C CYS A 551 -5.38 -7.38 -13.04
N LYS A 552 -5.94 -6.73 -12.02
CA LYS A 552 -5.83 -5.28 -11.78
C LYS A 552 -4.42 -4.81 -11.36
N HIS A 553 -3.44 -5.69 -11.41
CA HIS A 553 -2.17 -5.59 -10.72
C HIS A 553 -1.03 -6.02 -11.65
N ASP A 554 -0.10 -5.11 -11.91
CA ASP A 554 1.14 -5.37 -12.66
C ASP A 554 2.07 -6.26 -11.82
N LEU A 555 1.83 -7.57 -11.89
CA LEU A 555 2.63 -8.61 -11.24
C LEU A 555 3.91 -8.94 -12.02
N TRP A 556 4.13 -8.36 -13.21
CA TRP A 556 5.26 -8.67 -14.09
C TRP A 556 6.62 -8.43 -13.42
N LYS A 557 6.67 -7.45 -12.50
CA LYS A 557 7.83 -7.18 -11.63
C LYS A 557 8.05 -8.25 -10.56
N ASP A 558 6.97 -8.82 -10.05
CA ASP A 558 7.01 -9.84 -9.00
C ASP A 558 7.42 -11.19 -9.63
N PHE A 559 6.85 -11.59 -10.77
CA PHE A 559 7.31 -12.76 -11.56
C PHE A 559 8.80 -12.68 -11.91
N PHE A 560 9.27 -11.54 -12.43
CA PHE A 560 10.69 -11.38 -12.79
C PHE A 560 11.62 -11.47 -11.58
N THR A 561 11.20 -10.95 -10.42
CA THR A 561 11.92 -11.13 -9.15
C THR A 561 11.97 -12.60 -8.71
N LEU A 562 10.88 -13.35 -8.92
CA LEU A 562 10.80 -14.77 -8.58
C LEU A 562 11.67 -15.64 -9.51
N ASP A 563 11.55 -15.50 -10.83
CA ASP A 563 12.32 -16.28 -11.82
C ASP A 563 13.84 -16.11 -11.68
N GLY A 564 14.31 -14.87 -11.50
CA GLY A 564 15.73 -14.59 -11.30
C GLY A 564 16.25 -15.05 -9.94
N THR A 565 15.37 -15.20 -8.95
CA THR A 565 15.71 -15.78 -7.64
C THR A 565 15.82 -17.30 -7.72
N VAL A 566 14.82 -17.97 -8.30
CA VAL A 566 14.83 -19.43 -8.54
C VAL A 566 16.06 -19.84 -9.37
N GLY A 567 16.40 -19.06 -10.41
CA GLY A 567 17.57 -19.32 -11.25
C GLY A 567 18.94 -19.15 -10.60
N ILE A 568 19.02 -18.63 -9.37
CA ILE A 568 20.29 -18.48 -8.62
C ILE A 568 20.28 -19.34 -7.35
N GLU A 569 19.15 -19.39 -6.64
CA GLU A 569 19.04 -20.06 -5.34
C GLU A 569 18.59 -21.52 -5.45
N CYS A 570 18.00 -21.94 -6.58
CA CYS A 570 17.50 -23.30 -6.81
C CYS A 570 18.15 -23.93 -8.06
N PRO A 571 19.47 -24.21 -8.07
CA PRO A 571 20.16 -24.74 -9.26
C PRO A 571 19.65 -26.11 -9.75
N GLY A 572 19.00 -26.89 -8.88
CA GLY A 572 18.37 -28.16 -9.23
C GLY A 572 16.87 -28.07 -9.60
N TYR A 573 16.32 -26.87 -9.79
CA TYR A 573 14.90 -26.69 -10.13
C TYR A 573 14.66 -26.89 -11.64
N THR A 574 13.82 -27.86 -11.98
CA THR A 574 13.49 -28.26 -13.37
C THR A 574 12.09 -27.85 -13.83
N GLY A 575 11.35 -27.08 -13.01
CA GLY A 575 10.00 -26.62 -13.34
C GLY A 575 9.96 -25.38 -14.24
N SER A 576 8.78 -24.83 -14.43
CA SER A 576 8.49 -23.68 -15.29
C SER A 576 9.32 -22.44 -14.95
N ARG A 577 9.71 -21.69 -15.99
CA ARG A 577 10.57 -20.49 -15.94
C ARG A 577 10.08 -19.45 -16.96
N LEU A 578 10.42 -18.19 -16.75
CA LEU A 578 10.12 -17.12 -17.72
C LEU A 578 10.92 -17.30 -19.01
N THR A 579 10.27 -17.07 -20.16
CA THR A 579 10.97 -17.12 -21.46
C THR A 579 12.04 -16.02 -21.58
N THR A 580 13.10 -16.26 -22.35
CA THR A 580 14.16 -15.26 -22.58
C THR A 580 13.63 -13.97 -23.19
N GLN A 581 12.56 -14.02 -23.98
CA GLN A 581 11.85 -12.85 -24.50
C GLN A 581 11.15 -12.06 -23.37
N SER A 582 10.43 -12.74 -22.48
CA SER A 582 9.81 -12.16 -21.30
C SER A 582 10.83 -11.45 -20.39
N LYS A 583 12.01 -12.05 -20.19
CA LYS A 583 13.13 -11.46 -19.43
C LYS A 583 13.70 -10.20 -20.11
N ARG A 584 13.93 -10.25 -21.44
CA ARG A 584 14.39 -9.09 -22.24
C ARG A 584 13.42 -7.91 -22.20
N GLU A 585 12.12 -8.16 -22.34
CA GLU A 585 11.10 -7.12 -22.23
C GLU A 585 11.07 -6.46 -20.86
N MET A 586 11.36 -7.21 -19.79
CA MET A 586 11.40 -6.67 -18.44
C MET A 586 12.55 -5.70 -18.23
N ALA A 587 13.78 -6.03 -18.63
CA ALA A 587 14.89 -5.07 -18.63
C ALA A 587 14.59 -3.84 -19.53
N GLY A 588 13.95 -4.07 -20.69
CA GLY A 588 13.47 -3.01 -21.57
C GLY A 588 12.46 -2.06 -20.91
N LYS A 589 11.77 -2.48 -19.84
CA LYS A 589 10.83 -1.68 -19.03
C LYS A 589 11.50 -1.01 -17.81
N MET A 590 12.83 -1.08 -17.66
CA MET A 590 13.59 -0.50 -16.53
C MET A 590 14.50 0.70 -16.89
N ARG A 591 14.48 1.18 -18.14
CA ARG A 591 15.43 2.14 -18.74
C ARG A 591 15.41 3.59 -18.19
N ASP A 592 14.75 3.83 -17.04
CA ASP A 592 14.59 5.15 -16.41
C ASP A 592 15.09 5.18 -14.95
N TYR A 593 16.20 4.49 -14.65
CA TYR A 593 16.77 4.49 -13.29
C TYR A 593 17.55 5.79 -13.02
N VAL A 594 16.86 6.78 -12.43
CA VAL A 594 17.49 8.01 -11.94
C VAL A 594 18.31 7.71 -10.69
N LEU A 595 19.64 7.80 -10.83
CA LEU A 595 20.58 7.79 -9.71
C LEU A 595 20.32 8.98 -8.78
N LYS A 596 20.95 8.97 -7.60
CA LYS A 596 20.91 10.09 -6.68
C LYS A 596 22.31 10.64 -6.43
N GLN A 597 22.39 11.89 -5.99
CA GLN A 597 23.64 12.56 -5.64
C GLN A 597 24.55 11.77 -4.69
N GLU A 598 24.02 11.01 -3.72
CA GLU A 598 24.84 10.17 -2.82
C GLU A 598 25.55 9.03 -3.56
N PHE A 599 25.00 8.59 -4.70
CA PHE A 599 25.58 7.60 -5.61
C PHE A 599 26.53 8.27 -6.60
N ASP A 600 26.16 9.44 -7.14
CA ASP A 600 26.96 10.19 -8.10
C ASP A 600 28.33 10.62 -7.52
N VAL A 601 28.34 11.02 -6.24
CA VAL A 601 29.57 11.32 -5.49
C VAL A 601 30.40 10.05 -5.22
N ALA A 602 29.75 8.91 -4.95
CA ALA A 602 30.45 7.64 -4.77
C ALA A 602 31.13 7.17 -6.06
N TRP A 603 30.46 7.33 -7.21
CA TRP A 603 31.04 7.07 -8.54
C TRP A 603 32.30 7.90 -8.78
N SER A 604 32.17 9.24 -8.75
CA SER A 604 33.28 10.14 -9.10
C SER A 604 34.52 9.98 -8.20
N LEU A 605 34.32 9.67 -6.92
CA LEU A 605 35.44 9.41 -6.02
C LEU A 605 36.04 8.00 -6.17
N LEU A 606 35.26 7.00 -6.60
CA LEU A 606 35.81 5.69 -6.93
C LEU A 606 36.68 5.76 -8.19
N GLU A 607 36.35 6.60 -9.17
CA GLU A 607 37.21 6.83 -10.35
C GLU A 607 38.60 7.34 -9.91
N GLU A 608 38.67 8.27 -8.95
CA GLU A 608 39.91 8.75 -8.34
C GLU A 608 40.64 7.67 -7.53
N VAL A 609 39.92 6.87 -6.74
CA VAL A 609 40.48 5.81 -5.89
C VAL A 609 41.06 4.65 -6.71
N LEU A 610 40.51 4.37 -7.89
CA LEU A 610 40.89 3.22 -8.73
C LEU A 610 41.85 3.58 -9.88
N GLY A 611 42.03 4.87 -10.19
CA GLY A 611 42.91 5.32 -11.28
C GLY A 611 42.23 5.49 -12.64
N GLY A 612 40.91 5.69 -12.66
CA GLY A 612 40.14 6.06 -13.85
C GLY A 612 38.81 5.31 -14.04
N PRO A 613 37.93 5.79 -14.93
CA PRO A 613 36.60 5.24 -15.18
C PRO A 613 36.64 3.80 -15.71
N GLN A 614 37.71 3.39 -16.39
CA GLN A 614 37.88 2.05 -16.96
C GLN A 614 37.84 0.93 -15.92
N PHE A 615 38.01 1.24 -14.63
CA PHE A 615 38.04 0.29 -13.51
C PHE A 615 36.69 0.09 -12.80
N ILE A 616 35.61 0.73 -13.26
CA ILE A 616 34.27 0.60 -12.67
C ILE A 616 33.23 0.32 -13.77
N LYS A 617 32.35 -0.66 -13.53
CA LYS A 617 31.13 -0.82 -14.31
C LYS A 617 29.91 -0.63 -13.44
N LEU A 618 29.22 0.49 -13.64
CA LEU A 618 27.88 0.71 -13.12
C LEU A 618 26.91 -0.19 -13.90
N HIS A 619 26.38 -1.24 -13.26
CA HIS A 619 25.31 -2.07 -13.84
C HIS A 619 24.43 -2.79 -12.81
N ALA A 620 23.33 -3.36 -13.28
CA ALA A 620 22.41 -4.12 -12.43
C ALA A 620 22.83 -5.60 -12.44
N VAL A 621 23.82 -5.95 -11.63
CA VAL A 621 24.38 -7.31 -11.51
C VAL A 621 23.29 -8.37 -11.27
N LEU A 622 22.21 -8.00 -10.58
CA LEU A 622 21.00 -8.81 -10.40
C LEU A 622 19.77 -8.06 -10.98
N PRO A 623 19.47 -8.16 -12.29
CA PRO A 623 18.42 -7.39 -12.96
C PRO A 623 17.04 -7.52 -12.31
N HIS A 624 16.70 -8.71 -11.83
CA HIS A 624 15.43 -9.05 -11.20
C HIS A 624 15.19 -8.37 -9.85
N ILE A 625 16.25 -7.95 -9.16
CA ILE A 625 16.21 -7.16 -7.93
C ILE A 625 15.96 -5.67 -8.20
N ARG A 626 16.04 -5.23 -9.47
CA ARG A 626 15.66 -3.87 -9.91
C ARG A 626 16.43 -2.76 -9.20
N SER A 627 17.71 -3.02 -8.91
CA SER A 627 18.65 -2.08 -8.30
C SER A 627 20.04 -2.26 -8.91
N VAL A 628 20.81 -1.18 -8.91
CA VAL A 628 22.11 -1.09 -9.57
C VAL A 628 23.24 -1.22 -8.55
N ASP A 629 24.40 -1.65 -9.01
CA ASP A 629 25.62 -1.86 -8.23
C ASP A 629 26.80 -1.22 -8.98
N LEU A 630 27.87 -0.90 -8.25
CA LEU A 630 29.17 -0.56 -8.84
C LEU A 630 30.03 -1.82 -8.85
N GLU A 631 30.21 -2.43 -10.03
CA GLU A 631 31.15 -3.52 -10.19
C GLU A 631 32.58 -2.97 -10.28
N ILE A 632 33.47 -3.54 -9.47
CA ILE A 632 34.92 -3.31 -9.51
C ILE A 632 35.57 -4.70 -9.55
N ARG A 633 36.61 -4.88 -10.38
CA ARG A 633 37.39 -6.13 -10.45
C ARG A 633 38.77 -5.89 -9.90
N LEU A 634 39.23 -6.76 -9.00
CA LEU A 634 40.60 -6.74 -8.49
C LEU A 634 41.35 -8.02 -8.89
N ASP A 635 42.64 -7.91 -9.20
CA ASP A 635 43.54 -9.06 -9.37
C ASP A 635 43.93 -9.72 -8.01
N THR A 636 44.70 -10.80 -8.07
CA THR A 636 45.25 -11.48 -6.88
C THR A 636 46.14 -10.59 -6.00
N ASN A 637 46.66 -9.48 -6.53
CA ASN A 637 47.46 -8.47 -5.81
C ASN A 637 46.59 -7.31 -5.27
N ARG A 638 45.25 -7.43 -5.30
CA ARG A 638 44.26 -6.37 -4.99
C ARG A 638 44.37 -5.12 -5.89
N LYS A 639 44.91 -5.21 -7.11
CA LYS A 639 44.97 -4.10 -8.10
C LYS A 639 43.73 -4.05 -8.97
N PRO A 640 43.21 -2.86 -9.35
CA PRO A 640 42.07 -2.75 -10.26
C PRO A 640 42.35 -3.33 -11.66
N LEU A 641 41.37 -4.05 -12.22
CA LEU A 641 41.38 -4.59 -13.58
C LEU A 641 40.38 -3.82 -14.46
N PRO A 642 40.76 -3.40 -15.68
CA PRO A 642 39.89 -2.58 -16.54
C PRO A 642 38.79 -3.43 -17.19
N PHE A 643 37.61 -2.84 -17.38
CA PHE A 643 36.49 -3.48 -18.08
C PHE A 643 36.63 -3.43 -19.60
N ASN A 644 37.26 -2.38 -20.13
CA ASN A 644 37.49 -2.17 -21.56
C ASN A 644 39.00 -2.16 -21.82
N SER A 645 39.52 -3.21 -22.46
CA SER A 645 40.95 -3.35 -22.79
C SER A 645 41.29 -2.86 -24.20
N GLU A 646 40.79 -1.67 -24.56
CA GLU A 646 41.20 -0.95 -25.78
C GLU A 646 41.58 0.49 -25.42
N GLY A 647 42.83 0.87 -25.68
CA GLY A 647 43.26 2.26 -25.68
C GLY A 647 43.84 2.82 -24.37
N VAL A 648 45.14 3.10 -24.44
CA VAL A 648 45.93 4.08 -23.64
C VAL A 648 46.68 3.54 -22.42
N ALA A 649 48.01 3.52 -22.56
CA ALA A 649 48.93 3.50 -21.44
C ALA A 649 49.01 4.90 -20.80
N GLY A 650 48.25 5.11 -19.73
CA GLY A 650 48.42 6.26 -18.83
C GLY A 650 49.52 6.00 -17.80
N GLU A 651 50.27 7.04 -17.43
CA GLU A 651 51.44 6.89 -16.55
C GLU A 651 51.07 6.50 -15.10
N ARG A 652 51.96 5.73 -14.45
CA ARG A 652 51.80 5.40 -13.02
C ARG A 652 52.03 6.63 -12.15
N LEU A 653 51.02 7.02 -11.38
CA LEU A 653 51.20 7.76 -10.13
C LEU A 653 51.30 6.79 -8.96
N GLU A 654 52.54 6.47 -8.54
CA GLU A 654 52.77 5.60 -7.38
C GLU A 654 52.48 6.34 -6.06
N LEU A 655 51.26 6.15 -5.56
CA LEU A 655 50.85 6.65 -4.24
C LEU A 655 51.66 6.00 -3.12
N LYS A 656 52.51 6.80 -2.45
CA LYS A 656 53.29 6.37 -1.28
C LYS A 656 52.38 5.91 -0.14
N LYS A 657 52.74 4.79 0.49
CA LYS A 657 52.04 4.21 1.66
C LYS A 657 52.19 5.05 2.94
N ASN A 658 51.53 6.19 3.02
CA ASN A 658 51.36 6.93 4.27
C ASN A 658 50.15 6.39 5.05
N GLY A 659 50.33 5.20 5.63
CA GLY A 659 49.32 4.51 6.42
C GLY A 659 49.05 5.20 7.76
N ALA A 660 47.91 5.89 7.87
CA ALA A 660 47.32 6.32 9.13
C ALA A 660 45.92 5.73 9.23
N LEU A 661 45.74 4.67 10.02
CA LEU A 661 44.46 3.98 10.19
C LEU A 661 43.35 4.93 10.66
N LEU A 662 42.15 4.79 10.10
CA LEU A 662 40.93 5.44 10.61
C LEU A 662 40.53 4.79 11.93
N THR A 663 41.12 5.26 13.03
CA THR A 663 40.85 4.75 14.38
C THR A 663 39.37 4.88 14.77
N ASP A 664 38.90 4.01 15.66
CA ASP A 664 37.53 4.01 16.18
C ASP A 664 37.07 5.37 16.72
N ASN A 665 38.00 6.21 17.16
CA ASN A 665 37.72 7.58 17.59
C ASN A 665 37.09 8.44 16.48
N ILE A 666 37.42 8.25 15.20
CA ILE A 666 36.83 9.04 14.11
C ILE A 666 35.41 8.55 13.81
N ILE A 667 35.20 7.23 13.74
CA ILE A 667 33.86 6.63 13.60
C ILE A 667 32.96 7.05 14.77
N ASN A 668 33.47 6.99 16.01
CA ASN A 668 32.78 7.44 17.22
C ASN A 668 32.64 8.97 17.35
N ARG A 669 33.31 9.78 16.52
CA ARG A 669 33.10 11.24 16.42
C ARG A 669 32.06 11.59 15.36
N LEU A 670 32.07 10.92 14.20
CA LEU A 670 31.04 11.05 13.16
C LEU A 670 29.66 10.67 13.71
N LEU A 671 29.56 9.56 14.46
CA LEU A 671 28.36 9.13 15.18
C LEU A 671 27.88 10.13 16.27
N LYS A 672 28.66 11.16 16.60
CA LYS A 672 28.35 12.20 17.60
C LYS A 672 28.17 13.61 17.01
N GLY A 673 28.28 13.77 15.69
CA GLY A 673 27.81 14.96 14.97
C GLY A 673 28.45 16.31 15.32
N LYS A 674 29.71 16.35 15.78
CA LYS A 674 30.44 17.61 16.02
C LYS A 674 31.42 17.95 14.88
N PRO A 675 31.36 19.15 14.26
CA PRO A 675 32.39 19.63 13.34
C PRO A 675 33.70 19.96 14.08
N LEU A 676 34.81 20.08 13.35
CA LEU A 676 36.03 20.71 13.87
C LEU A 676 35.92 22.23 13.80
N SER A 677 36.57 22.90 14.77
CA SER A 677 36.93 24.31 14.68
C SER A 677 38.11 24.53 13.72
N GLN A 678 38.23 25.76 13.21
CA GLN A 678 39.24 26.16 12.21
C GLN A 678 40.67 26.11 12.75
N SER A 679 41.64 25.88 11.84
CA SER A 679 43.01 26.38 11.97
C SER A 679 43.69 26.49 10.59
N GLU A 680 43.81 27.73 10.12
CA GLU A 680 44.85 28.25 9.20
C GLU A 680 44.86 27.78 7.72
N GLU A 681 45.60 28.57 6.91
CA GLU A 681 45.36 28.76 5.47
C GLU A 681 46.52 28.24 4.60
N SER A 682 46.20 27.75 3.39
CA SER A 682 47.17 27.60 2.31
C SER A 682 46.49 27.73 0.93
N GLU A 683 46.65 28.89 0.29
CA GLU A 683 46.23 29.08 -1.11
C GLU A 683 47.20 28.36 -2.08
N LYS A 684 46.69 27.47 -2.95
CA LYS A 684 46.45 27.76 -4.40
C LYS A 684 46.11 26.53 -5.24
N ASP A 685 45.69 26.80 -6.47
CA ASP A 685 45.68 25.93 -7.66
C ASP A 685 44.93 24.59 -7.60
N GLN A 686 43.59 24.69 -7.57
CA GLN A 686 42.75 23.68 -8.22
C GLN A 686 42.39 24.11 -9.65
N LYS A 687 43.07 23.54 -10.65
CA LYS A 687 42.54 23.48 -12.02
C LYS A 687 41.22 22.72 -11.97
N ARG A 688 40.13 23.40 -12.33
CA ARG A 688 38.77 22.84 -12.32
C ARG A 688 38.61 21.87 -13.49
N GLY A 689 38.88 20.58 -13.24
CA GLY A 689 38.67 19.51 -14.22
C GLY A 689 37.23 19.52 -14.75
N GLU A 690 37.07 19.29 -16.05
CA GLU A 690 35.76 19.35 -16.70
C GLU A 690 34.87 18.19 -16.25
N PHE A 691 33.67 18.53 -15.77
CA PHE A 691 32.76 17.56 -15.16
C PHE A 691 31.95 16.85 -16.24
N HIS A 692 32.45 15.71 -16.72
CA HIS A 692 31.65 14.79 -17.54
C HIS A 692 30.50 14.22 -16.69
N GLY A 693 29.33 14.84 -16.79
CA GLY A 693 28.13 14.39 -16.09
C GLY A 693 27.74 12.95 -16.50
N LEU A 694 27.22 12.20 -15.53
CA LEU A 694 26.84 10.80 -15.68
C LEU A 694 26.01 10.53 -16.96
N PRO A 695 26.32 9.45 -17.71
CA PRO A 695 25.58 9.12 -18.92
C PRO A 695 24.10 8.83 -18.58
N ILE A 696 23.18 9.48 -19.30
CA ILE A 696 21.74 9.17 -19.18
C ILE A 696 21.55 7.72 -19.62
N TRP A 697 21.20 6.86 -18.66
CA TRP A 697 21.48 5.43 -18.76
C TRP A 697 20.40 4.65 -19.53
N LYS A 698 20.44 4.81 -20.86
CA LYS A 698 19.39 4.38 -21.80
C LYS A 698 19.43 2.89 -22.21
N LYS A 699 20.46 2.14 -21.83
CA LYS A 699 20.57 0.69 -22.05
C LYS A 699 20.97 -0.01 -20.76
N MET A 700 20.19 -1.03 -20.40
CA MET A 700 20.53 -2.02 -19.40
C MET A 700 21.30 -3.13 -20.13
N GLU A 701 22.61 -3.21 -19.90
CA GLU A 701 23.39 -4.38 -20.34
C GLU A 701 23.10 -5.55 -19.41
N PHE A 702 22.95 -6.74 -19.99
CA PHE A 702 22.91 -7.98 -19.23
C PHE A 702 24.33 -8.47 -19.01
N SER A 703 24.56 -9.12 -17.87
CA SER A 703 25.65 -10.09 -17.75
C SER A 703 25.07 -11.45 -18.14
N ASP A 704 25.71 -12.17 -19.05
CA ASP A 704 25.31 -13.53 -19.46
C ASP A 704 25.70 -14.59 -18.41
N ALA A 705 25.44 -14.27 -17.14
CA ALA A 705 25.72 -15.10 -15.98
C ALA A 705 24.55 -16.04 -15.68
N GLU A 706 24.21 -16.90 -16.63
CA GLU A 706 23.51 -18.15 -16.28
C GLU A 706 24.54 -19.12 -15.67
N PRO A 707 24.24 -19.77 -14.52
CA PRO A 707 25.08 -20.85 -14.01
C PRO A 707 25.15 -21.99 -15.04
N GLY A 708 26.35 -22.38 -15.45
CA GLY A 708 26.56 -23.31 -16.55
C GLY A 708 25.92 -24.68 -16.29
N LEU A 709 24.97 -25.07 -17.15
CA LEU A 709 24.39 -26.41 -17.18
C LEU A 709 24.88 -27.13 -18.43
N GLU A 710 26.11 -27.64 -18.41
CA GLU A 710 26.68 -28.44 -19.51
C GLU A 710 26.05 -29.85 -19.54
N THR A 711 24.85 -29.96 -20.12
CA THR A 711 24.24 -31.25 -20.47
C THR A 711 24.73 -31.70 -21.85
N SER A 712 25.65 -32.66 -21.89
CA SER A 712 26.22 -33.22 -23.11
C SER A 712 25.25 -34.12 -23.89
N ALA A 713 25.03 -33.82 -25.17
CA ALA A 713 24.52 -34.76 -26.19
C ALA A 713 24.92 -34.29 -27.61
N ASP A 714 25.26 -35.22 -28.49
CA ASP A 714 25.86 -34.93 -29.81
C ASP A 714 24.90 -34.45 -30.90
N ALA A 715 25.38 -33.57 -31.80
CA ALA A 715 25.46 -33.88 -33.25
C ALA A 715 26.19 -32.80 -34.10
N LYS A 716 27.44 -33.11 -34.48
CA LYS A 716 28.11 -32.84 -35.78
C LYS A 716 28.04 -31.46 -36.49
N ALA A 717 29.25 -30.90 -36.67
CA ALA A 717 29.87 -30.50 -37.97
C ALA A 717 30.23 -29.01 -38.21
N GLU A 718 31.55 -28.80 -38.33
CA GLU A 718 32.29 -27.82 -39.16
C GLU A 718 32.15 -26.30 -38.90
N GLY A 719 33.30 -25.60 -38.88
CA GLY A 719 33.39 -24.14 -38.76
C GLY A 719 34.32 -23.61 -37.65
N ARG A 720 35.61 -23.98 -37.65
CA ARG A 720 36.58 -23.51 -36.63
C ARG A 720 37.13 -22.12 -36.99
N PRO A 721 36.93 -21.12 -36.12
CA PRO A 721 38.05 -20.30 -35.66
C PRO A 721 38.57 -20.78 -34.30
N SER A 722 39.86 -20.57 -34.02
CA SER A 722 40.45 -20.96 -32.73
C SER A 722 39.91 -20.09 -31.59
N PRO A 723 39.60 -20.67 -30.41
CA PRO A 723 39.32 -19.86 -29.23
C PRO A 723 40.58 -19.11 -28.81
N ILE A 724 40.45 -17.83 -28.49
CA ILE A 724 41.46 -17.10 -27.73
C ILE A 724 41.38 -17.60 -26.29
N ASN A 725 42.49 -18.08 -25.75
CA ASN A 725 42.58 -18.46 -24.33
C ASN A 725 42.43 -17.21 -23.45
N GLN A 726 41.19 -16.86 -23.11
CA GLN A 726 40.92 -16.16 -21.86
C GLN A 726 41.04 -17.18 -20.73
N GLU A 727 42.29 -17.37 -20.26
CA GLU A 727 42.52 -17.93 -18.93
C GLU A 727 41.65 -17.15 -17.94
N GLN A 728 40.86 -17.85 -17.12
CA GLN A 728 39.99 -17.22 -16.13
C GLN A 728 40.85 -16.70 -14.97
N GLN A 729 41.51 -15.56 -15.22
CA GLN A 729 42.41 -14.90 -14.30
C GLN A 729 41.64 -14.63 -12.99
N GLU A 730 42.09 -15.25 -11.88
CA GLU A 730 41.39 -15.21 -10.61
C GLU A 730 41.23 -13.76 -10.13
N CYS A 731 40.02 -13.23 -10.28
CA CYS A 731 39.70 -11.84 -10.02
C CYS A 731 38.54 -11.71 -9.05
N VAL A 732 38.74 -10.89 -8.02
CA VAL A 732 37.73 -10.65 -6.99
C VAL A 732 36.72 -9.64 -7.54
N LYS A 733 35.54 -10.12 -7.90
CA LYS A 733 34.41 -9.28 -8.36
C LYS A 733 33.73 -8.65 -7.15
N LEU A 734 33.69 -7.32 -7.11
CA LEU A 734 33.10 -6.54 -6.04
C LEU A 734 31.79 -5.94 -6.53
N ALA A 735 30.70 -6.05 -5.76
CA ALA A 735 29.43 -5.37 -6.08
C ALA A 735 29.13 -4.33 -5.01
N LEU A 736 29.46 -3.05 -5.26
CA LEU A 736 29.37 -1.98 -4.26
C LEU A 736 28.01 -1.27 -4.30
N GLN A 737 27.43 -1.11 -3.10
CA GLN A 737 26.06 -0.70 -2.87
C GLN A 737 26.00 0.56 -1.99
N VAL A 738 25.48 1.65 -2.56
CA VAL A 738 25.08 2.84 -1.79
C VAL A 738 23.67 2.61 -1.27
N THR A 739 23.54 2.50 0.05
CA THR A 739 22.29 2.11 0.71
C THR A 739 21.48 3.31 1.22
N ASN A 740 20.30 3.06 1.78
CA ASN A 740 19.47 4.08 2.44
C ASN A 740 18.58 3.49 3.54
N ARG A 741 18.05 4.34 4.45
CA ARG A 741 17.23 3.93 5.61
C ARG A 741 16.08 2.97 5.27
N ASN A 742 15.51 3.05 4.07
CA ASN A 742 14.37 2.21 3.65
C ASN A 742 14.77 0.78 3.25
N GLN A 743 16.06 0.41 3.34
CA GLN A 743 16.56 -0.93 3.05
C GLN A 743 16.76 -1.78 4.32
N TYR A 744 16.55 -1.18 5.49
CA TYR A 744 16.78 -1.76 6.81
C TYR A 744 15.50 -1.78 7.65
N ARG A 745 15.51 -2.60 8.70
CA ARG A 745 14.55 -2.54 9.81
C ARG A 745 14.65 -1.18 10.53
N TYR A 746 13.52 -0.72 11.07
CA TYR A 746 13.41 0.57 11.75
C TYR A 746 14.30 0.63 13.01
N HIS A 747 15.21 1.60 13.06
CA HIS A 747 16.25 1.76 14.11
C HIS A 747 17.21 0.56 14.31
N SER A 748 17.30 -0.36 13.34
CA SER A 748 18.31 -1.42 13.31
C SER A 748 19.25 -1.27 12.10
N LYS A 749 20.38 -1.99 12.12
CA LYS A 749 21.32 -2.14 11.00
C LYS A 749 21.05 -3.38 10.13
N GLU A 750 20.04 -4.17 10.48
CA GLU A 750 19.66 -5.38 9.75
C GLU A 750 18.87 -5.05 8.49
N LEU A 751 19.17 -5.77 7.40
CA LEU A 751 18.53 -5.60 6.11
C LEU A 751 17.12 -6.20 6.07
N LEU A 752 16.25 -5.59 5.28
CA LEU A 752 14.99 -6.19 4.86
C LEU A 752 15.23 -7.33 3.84
N GLY A 753 14.29 -8.28 3.76
CA GLY A 753 14.44 -9.54 3.02
C GLY A 753 14.95 -9.40 1.59
N LEU A 754 14.42 -8.42 0.82
CA LEU A 754 14.89 -8.11 -0.54
C LEU A 754 16.40 -7.82 -0.61
N HIS A 755 16.93 -7.09 0.36
CA HIS A 755 18.32 -6.64 0.37
C HIS A 755 19.26 -7.69 0.99
N ALA A 756 18.78 -8.45 1.97
CA ALA A 756 19.45 -9.66 2.45
C ALA A 756 19.59 -10.69 1.32
N MET A 757 18.48 -10.98 0.63
CA MET A 757 18.41 -11.83 -0.57
C MET A 757 19.35 -11.33 -1.68
N LYS A 758 19.37 -10.03 -2.00
CA LYS A 758 20.33 -9.47 -2.96
C LYS A 758 21.78 -9.83 -2.62
N ARG A 759 22.19 -9.67 -1.35
CA ARG A 759 23.56 -9.97 -0.91
C ARG A 759 23.86 -11.46 -0.79
N ARG A 760 22.84 -12.31 -0.63
CA ARG A 760 22.96 -13.77 -0.69
C ARG A 760 23.22 -14.22 -2.14
N GLN A 761 22.35 -13.80 -3.05
CA GLN A 761 22.44 -14.09 -4.49
C GLN A 761 23.76 -13.59 -5.10
N LEU A 762 24.20 -12.36 -4.78
CA LEU A 762 25.50 -11.85 -5.24
C LEU A 762 26.67 -12.76 -4.86
N ARG A 763 26.69 -13.31 -3.64
CA ARG A 763 27.74 -14.24 -3.20
C ARG A 763 27.67 -15.58 -3.93
N GLN A 764 26.46 -16.09 -4.19
CA GLN A 764 26.25 -17.33 -4.96
C GLN A 764 26.76 -17.21 -6.40
N ILE A 765 26.64 -16.03 -7.04
CA ILE A 765 27.22 -15.77 -8.37
C ILE A 765 28.67 -15.23 -8.33
N GLY A 766 29.38 -15.38 -7.21
CA GLY A 766 30.82 -15.09 -7.09
C GLY A 766 31.20 -13.61 -6.88
N TYR A 767 30.28 -12.75 -6.46
CA TYR A 767 30.56 -11.34 -6.13
C TYR A 767 30.63 -11.10 -4.62
N VAL A 768 31.55 -10.23 -4.18
CA VAL A 768 31.69 -9.79 -2.79
C VAL A 768 30.92 -8.47 -2.58
N PRO A 769 29.80 -8.45 -1.81
CA PRO A 769 28.96 -7.26 -1.68
C PRO A 769 29.61 -6.14 -0.84
N VAL A 770 30.09 -5.09 -1.51
CA VAL A 770 30.44 -3.77 -0.98
C VAL A 770 29.27 -3.03 -0.32
N GLU A 771 29.36 -2.62 0.94
CA GLU A 771 28.37 -1.73 1.56
C GLU A 771 28.96 -0.37 1.90
N LEU A 772 28.37 0.69 1.33
CA LEU A 772 28.45 2.05 1.84
C LEU A 772 27.13 2.32 2.59
N PRO A 773 27.09 2.13 3.92
CA PRO A 773 25.84 2.25 4.68
C PRO A 773 25.52 3.72 4.92
N PHE A 774 24.24 4.09 4.83
CA PHE A 774 23.84 5.51 4.87
C PHE A 774 24.27 6.26 6.15
N TRP A 775 24.39 5.56 7.29
CA TRP A 775 24.85 6.13 8.56
C TRP A 775 26.36 6.42 8.63
N GLU A 776 27.17 5.84 7.74
CA GLU A 776 28.59 6.20 7.53
C GLU A 776 28.72 7.17 6.37
N TRP A 777 28.09 6.86 5.23
CA TRP A 777 28.29 7.57 3.97
C TRP A 777 27.66 8.97 3.95
N PHE A 778 26.40 9.14 4.41
CA PHE A 778 25.71 10.43 4.26
C PHE A 778 26.29 11.53 5.18
N PRO A 779 26.84 11.23 6.38
CA PRO A 779 27.68 12.18 7.11
C PRO A 779 28.96 12.54 6.36
N LEU A 780 29.66 11.55 5.76
CA LEU A 780 30.91 11.79 5.02
C LEU A 780 30.72 12.68 3.79
N LEU A 781 29.54 12.72 3.16
CA LEU A 781 29.21 13.68 2.10
C LEU A 781 29.33 15.17 2.53
N LYS A 782 29.43 15.46 3.83
CA LYS A 782 29.66 16.80 4.39
C LYS A 782 31.11 17.04 4.84
N CYS A 783 31.97 16.03 4.75
CA CYS A 783 33.41 16.10 5.05
C CYS A 783 34.22 16.54 3.83
N ASN A 784 35.54 16.68 3.99
CA ASN A 784 36.45 16.97 2.87
C ASN A 784 36.59 15.78 1.91
N ARG A 785 37.05 16.05 0.68
CA ARG A 785 37.22 15.05 -0.39
C ARG A 785 38.20 13.94 -0.01
N GLU A 786 39.20 14.24 0.82
CA GLU A 786 40.23 13.27 1.21
C GLU A 786 39.74 12.22 2.20
N GLU A 787 38.91 12.60 3.18
CA GLU A 787 38.24 11.68 4.10
C GLU A 787 37.29 10.74 3.34
N GLN A 788 36.54 11.28 2.37
CA GLN A 788 35.66 10.49 1.49
C GLN A 788 36.47 9.50 0.63
N ARG A 789 37.52 9.97 -0.05
CA ARG A 789 38.47 9.16 -0.85
C ARG A 789 39.11 8.06 -0.01
N LYS A 790 39.57 8.39 1.20
CA LYS A 790 40.19 7.44 2.15
C LYS A 790 39.20 6.36 2.60
N TYR A 791 38.00 6.74 3.01
CA TYR A 791 36.95 5.79 3.40
C TYR A 791 36.59 4.85 2.23
N LEU A 792 36.49 5.37 1.01
CA LEU A 792 36.28 4.56 -0.20
C LEU A 792 37.48 3.66 -0.52
N TYR A 793 38.71 4.10 -0.29
CA TYR A 793 39.91 3.24 -0.40
C TYR A 793 39.88 2.10 0.60
N GLN A 794 39.45 2.34 1.85
CA GLN A 794 39.34 1.26 2.85
C GLN A 794 38.25 0.23 2.49
N LYS A 795 37.03 0.70 2.14
CA LYS A 795 35.96 -0.17 1.61
C LYS A 795 36.37 -0.84 0.29
N VAL A 796 37.23 -0.17 -0.48
CA VAL A 796 38.04 -0.63 -1.61
C VAL A 796 38.79 -1.93 -1.29
N PHE A 797 39.95 -1.71 -0.64
CA PHE A 797 41.12 -2.59 -0.61
C PHE A 797 41.54 -3.06 0.78
N GLU A 798 41.09 -2.42 1.86
CA GLU A 798 41.48 -2.72 3.26
C GLU A 798 40.44 -3.58 4.01
N ARG A 799 39.73 -4.44 3.26
CA ARG A 799 38.82 -5.45 3.81
C ARG A 799 39.55 -6.66 4.37
#